data_AF-A0A327ZHV8-F1
#
_entry.id   AF-A0A327ZHV8-F1
#
_cell.length_a   1.000
_cell.length_b   1.000
_cell.length_c   1.000
_cell.angle_alpha   90.00
_cell.angle_beta   90.00
_cell.angle_gamma   90.00
#
_symmetry.space_group_name_H-M   'P 1'
#
loop_
_entity.id
_entity.type
_entity.pdbx_description
1 polymer ?
#
loop_
_entity_poly.entity_id
_entity_poly.type
_entity_poly.pdbx_seq_one_letter_code
_entity_poly.pdbx_strand_id
1 'polypeptide(L)'
;MITQPRLVVSAPSSGHGKTAIAVGLLAAIAARGIPTAGFKVGPDHTDAAYLGLAAGRPGRNLDPRLVGAQRVAPLFAHGAAGTQLAVVEGAMGLFDSLTGQPEVDGTAAVAAALRAPVVLVVDVAAMGHSLAALVHGFRMFDEMVHLNGVILNRVASARHEQMLRSAMDDIGMPVLGALHRGELPNVLPARAHGLVPVAHRTVEAGRAVRRLGEAVATMLDIERLMALAASAPPLPGPIWTPSEAAGEAGDQRPIIALAGGQGAPYTYVETAELLAAAGADVAVVDPLRDEALPPGTRALVVGAGLPEGYAEELSANHRLSAVVAQFAREGWPVVAEGIAFPWLTRELDGRQMCGVLDAAATTAEQTVAGYREATAPSTSVLAPAGARITGYKQHRAIVTPRAGSTPAWTWSGGNPEGFVWRQVHASQLGLHWAAAPEIAKRLVAAALAGPGQSPGSSGSPSSGHGAPGSGHGAPGSGHGAPGSGHGAPGSGHGAPGSGQGMSGPGMQQPAMQPQPPVMVPQPPVMQPPAMTPAGMAGAGMAGAGMATANLGPQGQRDHRDQQFAGGPGNGQGSGPGNGPTGPVPMPASSVPMQAGSPAMRQQGPGPVTQHSPGPIMHGAPMPPNGMSPNGMPPNGMPPGGIPMMPPMPSPGSGPGMPGPGMPGPEIPLMPGPRSGPGMQAPGMPGSGAGLGMQSGPGMQSGPGPGMPPPNQGPAKPPNQGQSANPENRPTADIPIHS
;
A
#
# COMPACT_ATOMS: atom_id res chain seq x y z
N MET A 1 -5.77 -18.59 17.82
CA MET A 1 -4.75 -17.51 17.82
C MET A 1 -4.04 -17.54 16.48
N ILE A 2 -3.55 -16.39 16.04
CA ILE A 2 -2.84 -16.21 14.77
C ILE A 2 -1.34 -16.39 15.05
N THR A 3 -0.65 -17.28 14.33
CA THR A 3 0.74 -17.70 14.62
C THR A 3 1.70 -17.53 13.46
N GLN A 4 1.25 -16.89 12.37
CA GLN A 4 2.01 -16.65 11.15
C GLN A 4 3.30 -15.87 11.44
N PRO A 5 4.49 -16.41 11.07
CA PRO A 5 5.76 -15.69 11.15
C PRO A 5 5.73 -14.43 10.30
N ARG A 6 6.25 -13.32 10.82
CA ARG A 6 6.12 -12.01 10.16
C ARG A 6 7.21 -11.01 10.53
N LEU A 7 7.55 -10.17 9.57
CA LEU A 7 8.62 -9.17 9.67
C LEU A 7 8.15 -7.84 9.08
N VAL A 8 8.42 -6.73 9.77
CA VAL A 8 8.25 -5.38 9.18
C VAL A 8 9.58 -4.90 8.60
N VAL A 9 9.59 -4.57 7.31
CA VAL A 9 10.73 -3.94 6.63
C VAL A 9 10.46 -2.45 6.52
N SER A 10 11.24 -1.65 7.25
CA SER A 10 11.07 -0.20 7.36
C SER A 10 12.38 0.56 7.11
N ALA A 11 12.37 1.88 7.25
CA ALA A 11 13.52 2.75 7.05
C ALA A 11 13.47 3.98 8.00
N PRO A 12 14.58 4.71 8.18
CA PRO A 12 14.57 6.02 8.84
C PRO A 12 13.73 7.06 8.09
N SER A 13 13.71 6.99 6.75
CA SER A 13 12.88 7.85 5.89
C SER A 13 12.67 7.20 4.50
N SER A 14 11.90 7.86 3.63
CA SER A 14 11.76 7.47 2.22
C SER A 14 13.10 7.43 1.47
N GLY A 15 13.21 6.56 0.47
CA GLY A 15 14.40 6.48 -0.42
C GLY A 15 15.53 5.55 0.05
N HIS A 16 15.55 5.10 1.31
CA HIS A 16 16.60 4.21 1.84
C HIS A 16 16.60 2.79 1.21
N GLY A 17 15.65 2.45 0.34
CA GLY A 17 15.59 1.18 -0.41
C GLY A 17 14.62 0.12 0.13
N LYS A 18 13.83 0.42 1.17
CA LYS A 18 12.88 -0.51 1.85
C LYS A 18 12.07 -1.40 0.89
N THR A 19 11.48 -0.81 -0.16
CA THR A 19 10.60 -1.48 -1.12
C THR A 19 11.36 -2.51 -1.96
N ALA A 20 12.54 -2.16 -2.46
CA ALA A 20 13.39 -3.07 -3.21
C ALA A 20 13.92 -4.24 -2.34
N ILE A 21 14.20 -3.98 -1.05
CA ILE A 21 14.56 -5.02 -0.07
C ILE A 21 13.37 -5.93 0.23
N ALA A 22 12.18 -5.40 0.49
CA ALA A 22 10.98 -6.21 0.79
C ALA A 22 10.54 -7.07 -0.41
N VAL A 23 10.51 -6.50 -1.61
CA VAL A 23 10.25 -7.21 -2.87
C VAL A 23 11.32 -8.28 -3.12
N GLY A 24 12.61 -7.95 -2.93
CA GLY A 24 13.70 -8.92 -3.08
C GLY A 24 13.65 -10.05 -2.04
N LEU A 25 13.29 -9.77 -0.79
CA LEU A 25 13.16 -10.77 0.27
C LEU A 25 12.03 -11.76 -0.02
N LEU A 26 10.86 -11.26 -0.46
CA LEU A 26 9.75 -12.11 -0.89
C LEU A 26 10.16 -12.98 -2.09
N ALA A 27 10.79 -12.39 -3.12
CA ALA A 27 11.23 -13.11 -4.30
C ALA A 27 12.30 -14.17 -3.99
N ALA A 28 13.27 -13.86 -3.12
CA ALA A 28 14.32 -14.77 -2.69
C ALA A 28 13.77 -16.02 -1.97
N ILE A 29 12.70 -15.84 -1.17
CA ILE A 29 12.10 -16.91 -0.38
C ILE A 29 11.06 -17.69 -1.21
N ALA A 30 10.28 -17.02 -2.05
CA ALA A 30 9.38 -17.67 -3.01
C ALA A 30 10.17 -18.53 -4.04
N ALA A 31 11.35 -18.09 -4.46
CA ALA A 31 12.25 -18.88 -5.32
C ALA A 31 12.76 -20.18 -4.67
N ARG A 32 12.70 -20.29 -3.34
CA ARG A 32 12.98 -21.54 -2.60
C ARG A 32 11.75 -22.44 -2.44
N GLY A 33 10.61 -22.08 -3.02
CA GLY A 33 9.33 -22.79 -2.88
C GLY A 33 8.64 -22.57 -1.53
N ILE A 34 9.14 -21.66 -0.69
CA ILE A 34 8.60 -21.37 0.64
C ILE A 34 7.39 -20.42 0.49
N PRO A 35 6.18 -20.78 0.97
CA PRO A 35 5.00 -19.93 0.82
C PRO A 35 5.12 -18.63 1.63
N THR A 36 5.08 -17.47 0.96
CA THR A 36 5.17 -16.14 1.58
C THR A 36 3.95 -15.25 1.29
N ALA A 37 3.75 -14.17 2.04
CA ALA A 37 2.78 -13.11 1.71
C ALA A 37 3.40 -11.73 1.84
N GLY A 38 3.01 -10.81 0.95
CA GLY A 38 3.46 -9.42 0.94
C GLY A 38 2.35 -8.45 1.34
N PHE A 39 2.66 -7.57 2.28
CA PHE A 39 1.75 -6.52 2.76
C PHE A 39 2.40 -5.15 2.67
N LYS A 40 1.64 -4.13 2.28
CA LYS A 40 2.07 -2.74 2.24
C LYS A 40 1.35 -1.92 3.31
N VAL A 41 2.09 -1.21 4.16
CA VAL A 41 1.48 -0.22 5.07
C VAL A 41 0.97 0.96 4.25
N GLY A 42 -0.25 1.41 4.58
CA GLY A 42 -0.92 2.53 3.91
C GLY A 42 -1.49 2.19 2.52
N PRO A 43 -1.96 3.19 1.76
CA PRO A 43 -2.87 3.01 0.62
C PRO A 43 -2.18 2.79 -0.74
N ASP A 44 -0.87 2.53 -0.78
CA ASP A 44 -0.17 2.38 -2.08
C ASP A 44 -0.45 1.00 -2.71
N HIS A 45 -1.33 0.99 -3.72
CA HIS A 45 -1.66 -0.18 -4.52
C HIS A 45 -0.48 -0.68 -5.39
N THR A 46 0.46 0.19 -5.75
CA THR A 46 1.57 -0.18 -6.66
C THR A 46 2.63 -0.97 -5.92
N ASP A 47 3.06 -0.50 -4.76
CA ASP A 47 4.01 -1.24 -3.93
C ASP A 47 3.40 -2.60 -3.50
N ALA A 48 2.12 -2.62 -3.12
CA ALA A 48 1.38 -3.86 -2.83
C ALA A 48 1.38 -4.85 -4.01
N ALA A 49 1.18 -4.37 -5.25
CA ALA A 49 1.23 -5.21 -6.45
C ALA A 49 2.64 -5.80 -6.71
N TYR A 50 3.72 -5.05 -6.45
CA TYR A 50 5.09 -5.58 -6.55
C TYR A 50 5.40 -6.62 -5.48
N LEU A 51 4.95 -6.40 -4.23
CA LEU A 51 5.08 -7.38 -3.15
C LEU A 51 4.30 -8.67 -3.46
N GLY A 52 3.11 -8.55 -4.06
CA GLY A 52 2.32 -9.69 -4.54
C GLY A 52 3.01 -10.48 -5.66
N LEU A 53 3.52 -9.77 -6.68
CA LEU A 53 4.30 -10.36 -7.77
C LEU A 53 5.55 -11.10 -7.27
N ALA A 54 6.17 -10.63 -6.19
CA ALA A 54 7.31 -11.30 -5.53
C ALA A 54 6.91 -12.53 -4.69
N ALA A 55 5.76 -12.49 -4.03
CA ALA A 55 5.23 -13.61 -3.25
C ALA A 55 4.54 -14.70 -4.11
N GLY A 56 4.23 -14.41 -5.38
CA GLY A 56 3.40 -15.28 -6.23
C GLY A 56 1.93 -15.35 -5.80
N ARG A 57 1.44 -14.31 -5.08
CA ARG A 57 0.11 -14.24 -4.44
C ARG A 57 -0.43 -12.80 -4.50
N PRO A 58 -1.72 -12.56 -4.24
CA PRO A 58 -2.22 -11.18 -4.08
C PRO A 58 -1.50 -10.47 -2.92
N GLY A 59 -0.82 -9.37 -3.23
CA GLY A 59 -0.27 -8.46 -2.21
C GLY A 59 -1.36 -7.53 -1.70
N ARG A 60 -1.35 -7.24 -0.39
CA ARG A 60 -2.45 -6.53 0.30
C ARG A 60 -1.99 -5.24 0.96
N ASN A 61 -2.92 -4.34 1.25
CA ASN A 61 -2.65 -3.11 2.00
C ASN A 61 -3.08 -3.30 3.47
N LEU A 62 -2.33 -2.70 4.40
CA LEU A 62 -2.64 -2.62 5.82
C LEU A 62 -2.67 -1.14 6.21
N ASP A 63 -3.87 -0.57 6.20
CA ASP A 63 -4.11 0.85 6.40
C ASP A 63 -5.06 1.07 7.59
N PRO A 64 -4.54 1.30 8.82
CA PRO A 64 -5.37 1.49 10.01
C PRO A 64 -6.27 2.73 9.94
N ARG A 65 -6.01 3.70 9.03
CA ARG A 65 -6.84 4.89 8.86
C ARG A 65 -8.04 4.63 7.94
N LEU A 66 -7.89 3.74 6.96
CA LEU A 66 -8.98 3.26 6.10
C LEU A 66 -9.82 2.16 6.75
N VAL A 67 -9.21 1.06 7.24
CA VAL A 67 -9.97 -0.09 7.77
C VAL A 67 -10.24 -0.02 9.29
N GLY A 68 -9.57 0.89 9.99
CA GLY A 68 -9.53 0.94 11.46
C GLY A 68 -8.46 0.01 12.03
N ALA A 69 -7.67 0.49 13.00
CA ALA A 69 -6.57 -0.26 13.62
C ALA A 69 -6.96 -1.65 14.11
N GLN A 70 -8.19 -1.81 14.63
CA GLN A 70 -8.75 -3.09 15.09
C GLN A 70 -8.87 -4.16 14.00
N ARG A 71 -8.87 -3.79 12.71
CA ARG A 71 -8.92 -4.73 11.58
C ARG A 71 -7.54 -5.14 11.06
N VAL A 72 -6.46 -4.47 11.44
CA VAL A 72 -5.10 -4.71 10.90
C VAL A 72 -4.64 -6.15 11.16
N ALA A 73 -4.72 -6.64 12.40
CA ALA A 73 -4.31 -8.01 12.72
C ALA A 73 -5.25 -9.09 12.11
N PRO A 74 -6.59 -8.95 12.14
CA PRO A 74 -7.49 -9.85 11.42
C PRO A 74 -7.28 -9.94 9.91
N LEU A 75 -7.05 -8.81 9.21
CA LEU A 75 -6.79 -8.76 7.76
C LEU A 75 -5.40 -9.29 7.39
N PHE A 76 -4.39 -8.98 8.22
CA PHE A 76 -3.07 -9.60 8.11
C PHE A 76 -3.18 -11.13 8.18
N ALA A 77 -3.93 -11.65 9.15
CA ALA A 77 -4.06 -13.10 9.34
C ALA A 77 -4.73 -13.81 8.16
N HIS A 78 -5.74 -13.17 7.55
CA HIS A 78 -6.39 -13.64 6.32
C HIS A 78 -5.39 -13.70 5.16
N GLY A 79 -4.67 -12.60 4.90
CA GLY A 79 -3.68 -12.56 3.81
C GLY A 79 -2.49 -13.50 4.01
N ALA A 80 -2.11 -13.78 5.26
CA ALA A 80 -0.99 -14.64 5.62
C ALA A 80 -1.40 -16.12 5.81
N ALA A 81 -2.67 -16.47 5.57
CA ALA A 81 -3.16 -17.84 5.69
C ALA A 81 -2.36 -18.80 4.80
N GLY A 82 -1.84 -19.89 5.40
CA GLY A 82 -1.00 -20.86 4.70
C GLY A 82 0.37 -20.32 4.24
N THR A 83 0.95 -19.33 4.93
CA THR A 83 2.32 -18.85 4.69
C THR A 83 3.27 -19.19 5.84
N GLN A 84 4.54 -19.36 5.51
CA GLN A 84 5.65 -19.54 6.46
C GLN A 84 6.40 -18.23 6.76
N LEU A 85 6.17 -17.17 5.97
CA LEU A 85 6.63 -15.82 6.24
C LEU A 85 5.69 -14.78 5.60
N ALA A 86 5.30 -13.78 6.38
CA ALA A 86 4.73 -12.54 5.87
C ALA A 86 5.74 -11.38 5.98
N VAL A 87 5.93 -10.63 4.89
CA VAL A 87 6.74 -9.40 4.87
C VAL A 87 5.82 -8.19 4.77
N VAL A 88 5.94 -7.28 5.74
CA VAL A 88 5.15 -6.06 5.83
C VAL A 88 6.06 -4.87 5.52
N GLU A 89 5.88 -4.22 4.38
CA GLU A 89 6.68 -3.07 3.97
C GLU A 89 6.09 -1.75 4.50
N GLY A 90 6.91 -0.95 5.20
CA GLY A 90 6.51 0.33 5.76
C GLY A 90 6.06 1.38 4.72
N ALA A 91 5.26 2.33 5.17
CA ALA A 91 5.08 3.63 4.53
C ALA A 91 6.14 4.60 5.07
N MET A 92 6.65 5.48 4.19
CA MET A 92 7.60 6.55 4.56
C MET A 92 8.77 6.01 5.42
N GLY A 93 9.18 6.70 6.48
CA GLY A 93 10.00 6.16 7.57
C GLY A 93 9.17 5.50 8.69
N LEU A 94 9.84 4.83 9.63
CA LEU A 94 9.21 4.01 10.68
C LEU A 94 8.20 4.78 11.56
N PHE A 95 8.54 6.00 11.94
CA PHE A 95 7.75 6.90 12.79
C PHE A 95 7.10 8.05 12.00
N ASP A 96 7.08 7.95 10.66
CA ASP A 96 6.38 8.91 9.79
C ASP A 96 4.89 8.55 9.66
N SER A 97 4.09 9.53 9.22
CA SER A 97 2.65 9.42 9.00
C SER A 97 2.19 10.28 7.83
N LEU A 98 1.04 9.92 7.23
CA LEU A 98 0.40 10.74 6.19
C LEU A 98 -0.49 11.85 6.77
N THR A 99 -0.88 11.75 8.05
CA THR A 99 -1.70 12.74 8.77
C THR A 99 -0.95 13.54 9.83
N GLY A 100 0.29 13.19 10.15
CA GLY A 100 0.99 13.71 11.34
C GLY A 100 0.68 12.95 12.64
N GLN A 101 -0.02 11.81 12.55
CA GLN A 101 -0.38 10.93 13.68
C GLN A 101 0.23 9.52 13.49
N PRO A 102 1.55 9.33 13.70
CA PRO A 102 2.23 8.05 13.48
C PRO A 102 1.76 6.93 14.42
N GLU A 103 1.17 7.28 15.57
CA GLU A 103 0.47 6.38 16.48
C GLU A 103 -0.88 5.87 15.94
N VAL A 104 -1.43 6.52 14.90
CA VAL A 104 -2.69 6.15 14.25
C VAL A 104 -2.48 5.54 12.86
N ASP A 105 -1.64 6.15 12.00
CA ASP A 105 -1.45 5.72 10.60
C ASP A 105 -0.02 5.38 10.17
N GLY A 106 0.95 5.45 11.08
CA GLY A 106 2.36 5.18 10.80
C GLY A 106 2.73 3.69 10.75
N THR A 107 3.93 3.42 10.23
CA THR A 107 4.49 2.05 10.18
C THR A 107 4.70 1.46 11.59
N ALA A 108 5.06 2.29 12.56
CA ALA A 108 5.15 1.95 13.98
C ALA A 108 3.83 1.35 14.53
N ALA A 109 2.69 2.02 14.29
CA ALA A 109 1.38 1.55 14.76
C ALA A 109 1.02 0.17 14.19
N VAL A 110 1.31 -0.09 12.91
CA VAL A 110 1.10 -1.41 12.29
C VAL A 110 2.07 -2.45 12.86
N ALA A 111 3.34 -2.11 13.10
CA ALA A 111 4.31 -3.00 13.73
C ALA A 111 3.88 -3.42 15.15
N ALA A 112 3.44 -2.47 15.97
CA ALA A 112 2.92 -2.72 17.31
C ALA A 112 1.62 -3.53 17.31
N ALA A 113 0.65 -3.19 16.44
CA ALA A 113 -0.60 -3.93 16.30
C ALA A 113 -0.39 -5.39 15.83
N LEU A 114 0.63 -5.61 14.99
CA LEU A 114 1.05 -6.96 14.58
C LEU A 114 2.07 -7.59 15.52
N ARG A 115 2.51 -6.93 16.60
CA ARG A 115 3.62 -7.35 17.48
C ARG A 115 4.83 -7.86 16.69
N ALA A 116 5.11 -7.22 15.56
CA ALA A 116 6.02 -7.73 14.54
C ALA A 116 7.42 -7.16 14.78
N PRO A 117 8.48 -7.99 14.73
CA PRO A 117 9.84 -7.50 14.73
C PRO A 117 10.07 -6.59 13.51
N VAL A 118 10.79 -5.50 13.73
CA VAL A 118 11.14 -4.52 12.70
C VAL A 118 12.60 -4.69 12.30
N VAL A 119 12.85 -4.61 11.00
CA VAL A 119 14.19 -4.51 10.40
C VAL A 119 14.28 -3.18 9.65
N LEU A 120 15.31 -2.40 10.00
CA LEU A 120 15.53 -1.05 9.50
C LEU A 120 16.55 -1.06 8.35
N VAL A 121 16.09 -0.72 7.15
CA VAL A 121 16.94 -0.55 5.97
C VAL A 121 17.51 0.88 5.96
N VAL A 122 18.83 1.01 5.91
CA VAL A 122 19.50 2.32 5.95
C VAL A 122 20.42 2.51 4.74
N ASP A 123 20.20 3.56 3.93
CA ASP A 123 21.24 4.04 3.01
C ASP A 123 22.40 4.61 3.83
N VAL A 124 23.51 3.87 3.83
CA VAL A 124 24.72 4.21 4.56
C VAL A 124 25.77 4.86 3.66
N ALA A 125 25.45 5.22 2.42
CA ALA A 125 26.42 5.69 1.43
C ALA A 125 27.28 6.89 1.90
N ALA A 126 26.78 7.73 2.81
CA ALA A 126 27.48 8.86 3.42
C ALA A 126 27.58 8.77 4.96
N MET A 127 27.50 7.56 5.53
CA MET A 127 27.54 7.31 6.97
C MET A 127 28.85 6.67 7.44
N GLY A 128 28.92 6.41 8.74
CA GLY A 128 30.01 5.76 9.47
C GLY A 128 29.50 5.45 10.88
N HIS A 129 30.29 5.70 11.92
CA HIS A 129 29.86 5.50 13.31
C HIS A 129 28.57 6.27 13.70
N SER A 130 28.21 7.36 13.01
CA SER A 130 26.93 8.06 13.20
C SER A 130 25.68 7.18 12.98
N LEU A 131 25.82 6.04 12.28
CA LEU A 131 24.78 5.03 12.19
C LEU A 131 24.37 4.52 13.57
N ALA A 132 25.31 4.36 14.51
CA ALA A 132 25.05 3.94 15.88
C ALA A 132 24.03 4.85 16.56
N ALA A 133 24.27 6.17 16.53
CA ALA A 133 23.39 7.17 17.12
C ALA A 133 22.00 7.17 16.48
N LEU A 134 21.92 7.07 15.15
CA LEU A 134 20.65 7.00 14.41
C LEU A 134 19.83 5.76 14.80
N VAL A 135 20.44 4.58 14.72
CA VAL A 135 19.77 3.30 14.98
C VAL A 135 19.42 3.13 16.44
N HIS A 136 20.28 3.57 17.36
CA HIS A 136 19.98 3.62 18.79
C HIS A 136 18.80 4.57 19.07
N GLY A 137 18.77 5.75 18.44
CA GLY A 137 17.62 6.67 18.52
C GLY A 137 16.32 6.00 18.08
N PHE A 138 16.29 5.37 16.90
CA PHE A 138 15.11 4.64 16.42
C PHE A 138 14.72 3.42 17.28
N ARG A 139 15.69 2.76 17.93
CA ARG A 139 15.46 1.63 18.85
C ARG A 139 14.82 2.06 20.17
N MET A 140 15.15 3.25 20.67
CA MET A 140 14.72 3.74 21.98
C MET A 140 13.56 4.75 21.91
N PHE A 141 13.00 5.01 20.72
CA PHE A 141 11.96 6.03 20.52
C PHE A 141 10.56 5.56 20.97
N ASP A 142 10.25 4.27 20.78
CA ASP A 142 8.97 3.67 21.14
C ASP A 142 9.19 2.23 21.61
N GLU A 143 8.90 1.96 22.89
CA GLU A 143 9.06 0.63 23.51
C GLU A 143 8.12 -0.43 22.91
N MET A 144 7.04 -0.03 22.24
CA MET A 144 6.10 -0.93 21.55
C MET A 144 6.63 -1.42 20.20
N VAL A 145 7.73 -0.84 19.70
CA VAL A 145 8.28 -1.12 18.36
C VAL A 145 9.60 -1.89 18.48
N HIS A 146 9.52 -3.21 18.34
CA HIS A 146 10.67 -4.10 18.49
C HIS A 146 11.63 -4.00 17.28
N LEU A 147 12.54 -3.00 17.28
CA LEU A 147 13.63 -2.92 16.30
C LEU A 147 14.70 -3.98 16.61
N ASN A 148 14.74 -5.03 15.78
CA ASN A 148 15.55 -6.24 16.03
C ASN A 148 16.67 -6.48 15.02
N GLY A 149 16.87 -5.61 14.03
CA GLY A 149 18.02 -5.68 13.13
C GLY A 149 18.11 -4.57 12.10
N VAL A 150 19.28 -4.44 11.48
CA VAL A 150 19.57 -3.45 10.43
C VAL A 150 20.03 -4.12 9.15
N ILE A 151 19.61 -3.56 8.00
CA ILE A 151 20.15 -3.88 6.68
C ILE A 151 20.90 -2.66 6.15
N LEU A 152 22.19 -2.83 5.85
CA LEU A 152 23.06 -1.76 5.34
C LEU A 152 22.92 -1.70 3.82
N ASN A 153 22.44 -0.58 3.26
CA ASN A 153 22.26 -0.38 1.83
C ASN A 153 23.27 0.64 1.27
N ARG A 154 23.79 0.38 0.06
CA ARG A 154 24.79 1.22 -0.64
C ARG A 154 26.09 1.42 0.12
N VAL A 155 26.55 0.35 0.78
CA VAL A 155 27.89 0.20 1.36
C VAL A 155 28.96 0.47 0.29
N ALA A 156 30.06 1.12 0.66
CA ALA A 156 31.04 1.64 -0.32
C ALA A 156 32.26 0.73 -0.53
N SER A 157 32.55 -0.19 0.40
CA SER A 157 33.66 -1.16 0.35
C SER A 157 33.59 -2.08 1.58
N ALA A 158 34.33 -3.19 1.57
CA ALA A 158 34.46 -4.07 2.75
C ALA A 158 34.99 -3.33 4.01
N ARG A 159 35.91 -2.36 3.86
CA ARG A 159 36.37 -1.53 5.00
C ARG A 159 35.27 -0.63 5.55
N HIS A 160 34.40 -0.12 4.69
CA HIS A 160 33.22 0.64 5.12
C HIS A 160 32.23 -0.29 5.85
N GLU A 161 31.99 -1.49 5.33
CA GLU A 161 31.14 -2.49 5.98
C GLU A 161 31.62 -2.87 7.40
N GLN A 162 32.93 -3.11 7.57
CA GLN A 162 33.55 -3.40 8.87
C GLN A 162 33.33 -2.27 9.88
N MET A 163 33.48 -1.00 9.45
CA MET A 163 33.22 0.16 10.31
C MET A 163 31.75 0.25 10.73
N LEU A 164 30.82 0.01 9.80
CA LEU A 164 29.38 0.05 10.09
C LEU A 164 28.95 -1.10 11.00
N ARG A 165 29.52 -2.31 10.83
CA ARG A 165 29.27 -3.46 11.72
C ARG A 165 29.76 -3.17 13.13
N SER A 166 31.00 -2.69 13.31
CA SER A 166 31.52 -2.27 14.62
C SER A 166 30.60 -1.26 15.31
N ALA A 167 30.13 -0.24 14.58
CA ALA A 167 29.20 0.77 15.10
C ALA A 167 27.80 0.21 15.45
N MET A 168 27.42 -0.96 14.95
CA MET A 168 26.20 -1.67 15.33
C MET A 168 26.44 -2.64 16.50
N ASP A 169 27.62 -3.26 16.57
CA ASP A 169 28.06 -4.07 17.70
C ASP A 169 28.16 -3.23 18.99
N ASP A 170 28.66 -1.98 18.90
CA ASP A 170 28.73 -0.99 19.99
C ASP A 170 27.37 -0.74 20.69
N ILE A 171 26.25 -0.90 19.95
CA ILE A 171 24.88 -0.72 20.47
C ILE A 171 24.09 -2.05 20.55
N GLY A 172 24.77 -3.19 20.37
CA GLY A 172 24.15 -4.53 20.39
C GLY A 172 23.01 -4.67 19.37
N MET A 173 23.19 -4.15 18.15
CA MET A 173 22.23 -4.26 17.05
C MET A 173 22.76 -5.22 15.97
N PRO A 174 22.06 -6.32 15.62
CA PRO A 174 22.54 -7.22 14.59
C PRO A 174 22.37 -6.65 13.18
N VAL A 175 23.46 -6.64 12.40
CA VAL A 175 23.41 -6.42 10.95
C VAL A 175 23.00 -7.70 10.25
N LEU A 176 21.79 -7.71 9.66
CA LEU A 176 21.17 -8.84 8.98
C LEU A 176 21.56 -8.96 7.50
N GLY A 177 22.38 -8.03 6.99
CA GLY A 177 22.93 -8.06 5.65
C GLY A 177 23.48 -6.71 5.21
N ALA A 178 24.26 -6.73 4.15
CA ALA A 178 24.96 -5.55 3.62
C ALA A 178 24.99 -5.61 2.09
N LEU A 179 24.50 -4.56 1.44
CA LEU A 179 24.49 -4.42 -0.01
C LEU A 179 25.40 -3.27 -0.41
N HIS A 180 26.41 -3.56 -1.23
CA HIS A 180 27.33 -2.56 -1.76
C HIS A 180 26.69 -1.79 -2.93
N ARG A 181 27.25 -0.62 -3.25
CA ARG A 181 26.73 0.27 -4.30
C ARG A 181 26.67 -0.43 -5.66
N GLY A 182 25.45 -0.64 -6.15
CA GLY A 182 25.18 -1.25 -7.46
C GLY A 182 24.79 -2.74 -7.39
N GLU A 183 24.94 -3.40 -6.24
CA GLU A 183 24.54 -4.80 -6.06
C GLU A 183 23.02 -4.97 -5.99
N LEU A 184 22.32 -4.03 -5.36
CA LEU A 184 20.86 -3.94 -5.43
C LEU A 184 20.49 -3.32 -6.79
N PRO A 185 19.93 -4.10 -7.74
CA PRO A 185 19.73 -3.62 -9.10
C PRO A 185 18.65 -2.53 -9.16
N ASN A 186 18.91 -1.43 -9.87
CA ASN A 186 17.93 -0.36 -10.08
C ASN A 186 16.90 -0.76 -11.16
N VAL A 187 16.08 -1.78 -10.84
CA VAL A 187 15.14 -2.42 -11.77
C VAL A 187 13.67 -2.21 -11.41
N LEU A 188 13.37 -1.61 -10.25
CA LEU A 188 12.04 -1.06 -9.97
C LEU A 188 11.99 0.36 -10.56
N PRO A 189 11.27 0.60 -11.67
CA PRO A 189 11.20 1.92 -12.28
C PRO A 189 10.53 2.91 -11.33
N ALA A 190 11.24 3.97 -10.96
CA ALA A 190 10.69 5.06 -10.17
C ALA A 190 9.86 6.03 -11.04
N ARG A 191 8.79 6.58 -10.45
CA ARG A 191 8.09 7.81 -10.90
C ARG A 191 8.22 8.88 -9.81
N ALA A 192 7.75 10.10 -10.07
CA ALA A 192 7.82 11.21 -9.11
C ALA A 192 7.17 10.89 -7.74
N HIS A 193 6.21 9.96 -7.70
CA HIS A 193 5.51 9.52 -6.49
C HIS A 193 5.37 7.99 -6.45
N GLY A 194 6.46 7.28 -6.13
CA GLY A 194 6.50 5.82 -5.96
C GLY A 194 7.03 5.06 -7.19
N LEU A 195 6.64 3.80 -7.35
CA LEU A 195 7.04 2.94 -8.48
C LEU A 195 6.10 3.08 -9.68
N VAL A 196 6.57 2.78 -10.90
CA VAL A 196 5.70 2.64 -12.09
C VAL A 196 4.93 1.31 -12.00
N PRO A 197 3.60 1.31 -12.23
CA PRO A 197 2.76 0.14 -11.99
C PRO A 197 3.09 -1.09 -12.84
N VAL A 198 2.90 -2.27 -12.22
CA VAL A 198 3.17 -3.61 -12.76
C VAL A 198 2.44 -3.88 -14.09
N ALA A 199 1.22 -3.36 -14.25
CA ALA A 199 0.31 -3.65 -15.36
C ALA A 199 0.90 -3.42 -16.76
N HIS A 200 1.84 -2.47 -16.89
CA HIS A 200 2.48 -2.13 -18.16
C HIS A 200 3.40 -3.22 -18.70
N ARG A 201 4.02 -4.00 -17.81
CA ARG A 201 5.22 -4.80 -18.13
C ARG A 201 5.38 -6.02 -17.24
N THR A 202 4.47 -6.99 -17.31
CA THR A 202 4.54 -8.21 -16.47
C THR A 202 5.84 -8.99 -16.65
N VAL A 203 6.41 -9.02 -17.86
CA VAL A 203 7.67 -9.72 -18.14
C VAL A 203 8.88 -8.93 -17.59
N GLU A 204 8.97 -7.62 -17.81
CA GLU A 204 10.08 -6.80 -17.29
C GLU A 204 10.01 -6.70 -15.76
N ALA A 205 8.81 -6.53 -15.19
CA ALA A 205 8.59 -6.52 -13.75
C ALA A 205 8.92 -7.89 -13.13
N GLY A 206 8.51 -9.00 -13.75
CA GLY A 206 8.93 -10.34 -13.31
C GLY A 206 10.45 -10.54 -13.35
N ARG A 207 11.12 -10.07 -14.41
CA ARG A 207 12.60 -10.07 -14.48
C ARG A 207 13.25 -9.14 -13.45
N ALA A 208 12.63 -8.01 -13.12
CA ALA A 208 13.09 -7.07 -12.09
C ALA A 208 12.99 -7.68 -10.69
N VAL A 209 11.81 -8.19 -10.33
CA VAL A 209 11.52 -8.90 -9.08
C VAL A 209 12.47 -10.09 -8.90
N ARG A 210 12.69 -10.91 -9.93
CA ARG A 210 13.63 -12.04 -9.85
C ARG A 210 15.07 -11.58 -9.60
N ARG A 211 15.54 -10.53 -10.28
CA ARG A 211 16.89 -9.95 -10.07
C ARG A 211 17.08 -9.37 -8.66
N LEU A 212 16.03 -8.80 -8.07
CA LEU A 212 16.05 -8.39 -6.66
C LEU A 212 16.16 -9.61 -5.73
N GLY A 213 15.43 -10.69 -6.03
CA GLY A 213 15.55 -11.96 -5.30
C GLY A 213 16.94 -12.58 -5.40
N GLU A 214 17.53 -12.63 -6.60
CA GLU A 214 18.90 -13.10 -6.86
C GLU A 214 19.93 -12.30 -6.03
N ALA A 215 19.82 -10.97 -5.99
CA ALA A 215 20.69 -10.11 -5.19
C ALA A 215 20.47 -10.25 -3.67
N VAL A 216 19.21 -10.20 -3.21
CA VAL A 216 18.86 -10.29 -1.78
C VAL A 216 19.21 -11.66 -1.19
N ALA A 217 18.99 -12.74 -1.93
CA ALA A 217 19.38 -14.10 -1.51
C ALA A 217 20.90 -14.28 -1.30
N THR A 218 21.71 -13.41 -1.90
CA THR A 218 23.17 -13.45 -1.80
C THR A 218 23.70 -12.55 -0.67
N MET A 219 23.03 -11.43 -0.38
CA MET A 219 23.54 -10.35 0.49
C MET A 219 22.85 -10.22 1.85
N LEU A 220 21.73 -10.92 2.08
CA LEU A 220 21.03 -10.96 3.36
C LEU A 220 21.10 -12.34 4.02
N ASP A 221 21.13 -12.35 5.35
CA ASP A 221 20.98 -13.55 6.18
C ASP A 221 19.51 -13.98 6.22
N ILE A 222 19.08 -14.68 5.15
CA ILE A 222 17.70 -15.12 4.96
C ILE A 222 17.22 -16.03 6.11
N GLU A 223 18.08 -16.90 6.62
CA GLU A 223 17.72 -17.81 7.72
C GLU A 223 17.46 -17.03 9.01
N ARG A 224 18.29 -16.03 9.31
CA ARG A 224 18.09 -15.16 10.48
C ARG A 224 16.90 -14.22 10.33
N LEU A 225 16.61 -13.76 9.11
CA LEU A 225 15.38 -12.99 8.82
C LEU A 225 14.12 -13.86 9.02
N MET A 226 14.15 -15.13 8.60
CA MET A 226 13.06 -16.09 8.86
C MET A 226 12.94 -16.46 10.34
N ALA A 227 14.06 -16.70 11.03
CA ALA A 227 14.07 -16.99 12.46
C ALA A 227 13.57 -15.81 13.30
N LEU A 228 13.94 -14.58 12.93
CA LEU A 228 13.41 -13.36 13.53
C LEU A 228 11.90 -13.24 13.28
N ALA A 229 11.43 -13.45 12.05
CA ALA A 229 10.01 -13.43 11.76
C ALA A 229 9.21 -14.50 12.54
N ALA A 230 9.83 -15.65 12.82
CA ALA A 230 9.25 -16.72 13.63
C ALA A 230 9.23 -16.42 15.14
N SER A 231 10.01 -15.45 15.63
CA SER A 231 9.93 -15.00 17.03
C SER A 231 8.76 -14.05 17.30
N ALA A 232 7.95 -13.70 16.30
CA ALA A 232 6.80 -12.82 16.44
C ALA A 232 5.66 -13.52 17.21
N PRO A 233 5.29 -13.09 18.43
CA PRO A 233 4.38 -13.82 19.32
C PRO A 233 2.97 -13.97 18.73
N PRO A 234 2.15 -14.94 19.20
CA PRO A 234 0.79 -15.11 18.69
C PRO A 234 -0.06 -13.83 18.83
N LEU A 235 -0.88 -13.55 17.81
CA LEU A 235 -1.86 -12.46 17.85
C LEU A 235 -3.23 -12.94 18.35
N PRO A 236 -3.92 -12.12 19.18
CA PRO A 236 -5.27 -12.37 19.63
C PRO A 236 -6.31 -11.99 18.55
N GLY A 237 -7.55 -12.39 18.79
CA GLY A 237 -8.70 -12.08 17.92
C GLY A 237 -9.01 -13.16 16.88
N PRO A 238 -10.18 -13.07 16.23
CA PRO A 238 -10.53 -13.89 15.08
C PRO A 238 -9.73 -13.46 13.84
N ILE A 239 -9.60 -14.38 12.89
CA ILE A 239 -9.18 -14.04 11.52
C ILE A 239 -10.35 -13.33 10.86
N TRP A 240 -10.12 -12.28 10.05
CA TRP A 240 -11.18 -11.69 9.26
C TRP A 240 -11.52 -12.63 8.09
N THR A 241 -12.78 -12.98 7.88
CA THR A 241 -13.19 -13.65 6.64
C THR A 241 -14.12 -12.77 5.79
N PRO A 242 -14.03 -12.84 4.46
CA PRO A 242 -14.98 -12.19 3.56
C PRO A 242 -16.44 -12.59 3.84
N SER A 243 -16.69 -13.85 4.19
CA SER A 243 -18.04 -14.38 4.44
C SER A 243 -18.66 -13.86 5.73
N GLU A 244 -17.92 -13.80 6.84
CA GLU A 244 -18.45 -13.19 8.09
C GLU A 244 -18.69 -11.68 7.91
N ALA A 245 -17.90 -11.02 7.06
CA ALA A 245 -18.06 -9.61 6.74
C ALA A 245 -19.23 -9.33 5.77
N ALA A 246 -19.42 -10.17 4.76
CA ALA A 246 -20.48 -10.04 3.77
C ALA A 246 -21.84 -10.64 4.21
N GLY A 247 -21.85 -11.58 5.16
CA GLY A 247 -23.03 -12.36 5.51
C GLY A 247 -23.33 -13.47 4.49
N GLU A 248 -24.54 -13.99 4.53
CA GLU A 248 -24.98 -15.08 3.65
C GLU A 248 -25.22 -14.60 2.21
N ALA A 249 -24.71 -15.36 1.24
CA ALA A 249 -24.96 -15.13 -0.18
C ALA A 249 -26.32 -15.71 -0.60
N GLY A 250 -27.02 -15.01 -1.51
CA GLY A 250 -28.26 -15.51 -2.11
C GLY A 250 -28.01 -16.44 -3.31
N ASP A 251 -29.05 -17.20 -3.70
CA ASP A 251 -29.00 -18.21 -4.78
C ASP A 251 -28.61 -17.66 -6.17
N GLN A 252 -28.89 -16.37 -6.42
CA GLN A 252 -28.58 -15.73 -7.71
C GLN A 252 -27.23 -15.02 -7.68
N ARG A 253 -26.32 -15.47 -8.55
CA ARG A 253 -24.97 -14.91 -8.69
C ARG A 253 -24.89 -13.97 -9.90
N PRO A 254 -24.86 -12.63 -9.74
CA PRO A 254 -24.66 -11.72 -10.85
C PRO A 254 -23.18 -11.68 -11.24
N ILE A 255 -22.88 -11.64 -12.53
CA ILE A 255 -21.52 -11.37 -13.01
C ILE A 255 -21.19 -9.90 -12.75
N ILE A 256 -20.11 -9.62 -12.02
CA ILE A 256 -19.62 -8.27 -11.77
C ILE A 256 -18.23 -8.16 -12.39
N ALA A 257 -18.10 -7.26 -13.37
CA ALA A 257 -16.82 -6.95 -14.00
C ALA A 257 -15.98 -6.10 -13.05
N LEU A 258 -14.81 -6.58 -12.68
CA LEU A 258 -13.85 -5.89 -11.83
C LEU A 258 -12.60 -5.54 -12.66
N ALA A 259 -12.25 -4.27 -12.72
CA ALA A 259 -11.08 -3.85 -13.47
C ALA A 259 -9.79 -4.37 -12.83
N GLY A 260 -8.92 -4.97 -13.64
CA GLY A 260 -7.67 -5.55 -13.19
C GLY A 260 -6.78 -5.98 -14.34
N GLY A 261 -5.47 -5.96 -14.13
CA GLY A 261 -4.49 -6.43 -15.12
C GLY A 261 -3.96 -7.81 -14.77
N GLN A 262 -3.07 -8.32 -15.61
CA GLN A 262 -2.26 -9.50 -15.29
C GLN A 262 -1.45 -9.28 -13.99
N GLY A 263 -1.94 -9.82 -12.87
CA GLY A 263 -1.26 -9.85 -11.58
C GLY A 263 -2.05 -9.28 -10.39
N ALA A 264 -2.98 -8.34 -10.61
CA ALA A 264 -3.78 -7.75 -9.54
C ALA A 264 -5.05 -7.04 -10.07
N PRO A 265 -6.15 -6.98 -9.27
CA PRO A 265 -7.23 -6.04 -9.51
C PRO A 265 -6.74 -4.60 -9.30
N TYR A 266 -7.38 -3.62 -9.96
CA TYR A 266 -7.10 -2.19 -9.80
C TYR A 266 -7.82 -1.60 -8.56
N THR A 267 -7.81 -2.34 -7.44
CA THR A 267 -8.42 -2.00 -6.15
C THR A 267 -7.78 -2.85 -5.05
N TYR A 268 -8.21 -2.69 -3.80
CA TYR A 268 -7.86 -3.58 -2.70
C TYR A 268 -8.34 -5.02 -2.99
N VAL A 269 -7.53 -6.03 -2.65
CA VAL A 269 -7.84 -7.46 -2.93
C VAL A 269 -9.18 -7.87 -2.31
N GLU A 270 -9.43 -7.36 -1.10
CA GLU A 270 -10.62 -7.57 -0.29
C GLU A 270 -11.91 -7.13 -1.00
N THR A 271 -11.84 -6.20 -1.97
CA THR A 271 -12.99 -5.79 -2.79
C THR A 271 -13.52 -6.97 -3.62
N ALA A 272 -12.63 -7.74 -4.26
CA ALA A 272 -13.02 -8.92 -5.03
C ALA A 272 -13.56 -10.03 -4.12
N GLU A 273 -12.92 -10.24 -2.97
CA GLU A 273 -13.31 -11.26 -2.00
C GLU A 273 -14.67 -10.95 -1.36
N LEU A 274 -14.94 -9.69 -1.03
CA LEU A 274 -16.23 -9.23 -0.50
C LEU A 274 -17.35 -9.30 -1.54
N LEU A 275 -17.07 -9.00 -2.81
CA LEU A 275 -18.05 -9.18 -3.90
C LEU A 275 -18.42 -10.65 -4.06
N ALA A 276 -17.43 -11.55 -4.09
CA ALA A 276 -17.67 -12.99 -4.18
C ALA A 276 -18.43 -13.53 -2.95
N ALA A 277 -18.08 -13.07 -1.74
CA ALA A 277 -18.76 -13.45 -0.51
C ALA A 277 -20.19 -12.89 -0.41
N ALA A 278 -20.45 -11.71 -0.98
CA ALA A 278 -21.81 -11.17 -1.13
C ALA A 278 -22.63 -11.87 -2.23
N GLY A 279 -22.06 -12.87 -2.93
CA GLY A 279 -22.74 -13.70 -3.93
C GLY A 279 -22.44 -13.37 -5.38
N ALA A 280 -21.50 -12.48 -5.70
CA ALA A 280 -21.13 -12.18 -7.09
C ALA A 280 -20.27 -13.27 -7.75
N ASP A 281 -20.41 -13.42 -9.06
CA ASP A 281 -19.37 -14.01 -9.90
C ASP A 281 -18.45 -12.88 -10.42
N VAL A 282 -17.29 -12.72 -9.78
CA VAL A 282 -16.35 -11.63 -10.11
C VAL A 282 -15.52 -12.02 -11.33
N ALA A 283 -15.75 -11.33 -12.44
CA ALA A 283 -15.00 -11.50 -13.68
C ALA A 283 -14.00 -10.34 -13.85
N VAL A 284 -12.74 -10.62 -14.19
CA VAL A 284 -11.74 -9.57 -14.45
C VAL A 284 -11.95 -8.99 -15.84
N VAL A 285 -11.72 -7.68 -15.97
CA VAL A 285 -11.58 -6.98 -17.26
C VAL A 285 -10.37 -6.05 -17.18
N ASP A 286 -9.48 -6.08 -18.17
CA ASP A 286 -8.33 -5.18 -18.25
C ASP A 286 -8.68 -3.98 -19.17
N PRO A 287 -9.05 -2.80 -18.63
CA PRO A 287 -9.43 -1.65 -19.46
C PRO A 287 -8.33 -1.16 -20.42
N LEU A 288 -7.08 -1.62 -20.24
CA LEU A 288 -5.95 -1.30 -21.11
C LEU A 288 -5.81 -2.26 -22.30
N ARG A 289 -6.60 -3.36 -22.35
CA ARG A 289 -6.43 -4.46 -23.31
C ARG A 289 -7.75 -5.04 -23.84
N ASP A 290 -8.73 -5.26 -22.98
CA ASP A 290 -9.98 -5.93 -23.34
C ASP A 290 -10.93 -4.96 -24.02
N GLU A 291 -11.46 -5.33 -25.19
CA GLU A 291 -12.31 -4.45 -26.00
C GLU A 291 -13.80 -4.49 -25.62
N ALA A 292 -14.20 -5.37 -24.69
CA ALA A 292 -15.58 -5.60 -24.28
C ALA A 292 -15.67 -6.03 -22.80
N LEU A 293 -16.84 -5.84 -22.20
CA LEU A 293 -17.14 -6.40 -20.87
C LEU A 293 -17.40 -7.92 -20.96
N PRO A 294 -17.10 -8.70 -19.90
CA PRO A 294 -17.44 -10.12 -19.81
C PRO A 294 -18.93 -10.38 -20.13
N PRO A 295 -19.27 -11.44 -20.90
CA PRO A 295 -20.66 -11.75 -21.23
C PRO A 295 -21.54 -11.90 -19.98
N GLY A 296 -22.72 -11.27 -19.99
CA GLY A 296 -23.65 -11.31 -18.85
C GLY A 296 -23.29 -10.40 -17.66
N THR A 297 -22.28 -9.52 -17.79
CA THR A 297 -21.96 -8.50 -16.77
C THR A 297 -23.20 -7.69 -16.36
N ARG A 298 -23.42 -7.56 -15.05
CA ARG A 298 -24.54 -6.84 -14.41
C ARG A 298 -24.10 -5.67 -13.50
N ALA A 299 -22.80 -5.51 -13.27
CA ALA A 299 -22.20 -4.28 -12.73
C ALA A 299 -20.72 -4.17 -13.14
N LEU A 300 -20.16 -2.95 -13.17
CA LEU A 300 -18.73 -2.68 -13.40
C LEU A 300 -18.13 -1.96 -12.19
N VAL A 301 -16.95 -2.40 -11.74
CA VAL A 301 -16.16 -1.76 -10.69
C VAL A 301 -14.75 -1.47 -11.20
N VAL A 302 -14.34 -0.21 -11.09
CA VAL A 302 -12.99 0.25 -11.43
C VAL A 302 -12.47 1.07 -10.25
N GLY A 303 -11.51 0.51 -9.51
CA GLY A 303 -11.03 1.10 -8.26
C GLY A 303 -9.91 2.13 -8.44
N ALA A 304 -9.52 2.74 -7.32
CA ALA A 304 -8.45 3.74 -7.25
C ALA A 304 -7.03 3.18 -7.49
N GLY A 305 -6.89 1.86 -7.71
CA GLY A 305 -5.63 1.25 -8.15
C GLY A 305 -5.34 1.43 -9.63
N LEU A 306 -6.28 1.96 -10.43
CA LEU A 306 -6.06 2.25 -11.85
C LEU A 306 -5.06 3.42 -12.00
N PRO A 307 -3.90 3.24 -12.66
CA PRO A 307 -2.87 4.28 -12.68
C PRO A 307 -3.12 5.45 -13.62
N GLU A 308 -2.84 6.66 -13.14
CA GLU A 308 -2.97 7.94 -13.86
C GLU A 308 -2.13 8.03 -15.14
N GLY A 309 -1.04 7.26 -15.23
CA GLY A 309 -0.15 7.25 -16.38
C GLY A 309 -0.73 6.62 -17.66
N TYR A 310 -1.90 5.97 -17.59
CA TYR A 310 -2.48 5.23 -18.71
C TYR A 310 -3.59 5.98 -19.48
N ALA A 311 -3.63 7.31 -19.38
CA ALA A 311 -4.59 8.14 -20.11
C ALA A 311 -4.50 7.99 -21.65
N GLU A 312 -3.36 7.55 -22.20
CA GLU A 312 -3.23 7.24 -23.62
C GLU A 312 -3.85 5.88 -23.96
N GLU A 313 -3.48 4.83 -23.24
CA GLU A 313 -3.98 3.46 -23.44
C GLU A 313 -5.50 3.36 -23.21
N LEU A 314 -6.03 4.04 -22.18
CA LEU A 314 -7.47 4.13 -21.89
C LEU A 314 -8.25 4.84 -23.01
N SER A 315 -7.66 5.84 -23.65
CA SER A 315 -8.27 6.56 -24.78
C SER A 315 -8.22 5.74 -26.08
N ALA A 316 -7.13 5.01 -26.30
CA ALA A 316 -6.97 4.12 -27.45
C ALA A 316 -8.01 2.99 -27.47
N ASN A 317 -8.42 2.49 -26.29
CA ASN A 317 -9.49 1.50 -26.13
C ASN A 317 -10.90 2.11 -26.30
N HIS A 318 -11.14 2.67 -27.48
CA HIS A 318 -12.42 3.22 -27.92
C HIS A 318 -13.56 2.20 -27.90
N ARG A 319 -13.26 0.91 -28.12
CA ARG A 319 -14.26 -0.19 -28.11
C ARG A 319 -14.82 -0.41 -26.71
N LEU A 320 -13.98 -0.65 -25.71
CA LEU A 320 -14.45 -0.79 -24.33
C LEU A 320 -15.08 0.51 -23.82
N SER A 321 -14.48 1.66 -24.14
CA SER A 321 -15.02 2.96 -23.75
C SER A 321 -16.46 3.17 -24.26
N ALA A 322 -16.75 2.77 -25.51
CA ALA A 322 -18.10 2.79 -26.06
C ALA A 322 -19.06 1.80 -25.39
N VAL A 323 -18.59 0.58 -25.07
CA VAL A 323 -19.36 -0.45 -24.34
C VAL A 323 -19.71 0.00 -22.92
N VAL A 324 -18.73 0.52 -22.17
CA VAL A 324 -18.92 1.08 -20.82
C VAL A 324 -19.89 2.27 -20.86
N ALA A 325 -19.76 3.12 -21.88
CA ALA A 325 -20.67 4.25 -22.06
C ALA A 325 -22.11 3.79 -22.35
N GLN A 326 -22.30 2.73 -23.13
CA GLN A 326 -23.61 2.15 -23.37
C GLN A 326 -24.18 1.50 -22.09
N PHE A 327 -23.39 0.69 -21.40
CA PHE A 327 -23.77 0.01 -20.16
C PHE A 327 -24.24 0.99 -19.07
N ALA A 328 -23.52 2.10 -18.88
CA ALA A 328 -23.92 3.19 -17.99
C ALA A 328 -25.20 3.91 -18.46
N ARG A 329 -25.35 4.14 -19.78
CA ARG A 329 -26.55 4.78 -20.36
C ARG A 329 -27.80 3.91 -20.24
N GLU A 330 -27.68 2.60 -20.38
CA GLU A 330 -28.74 1.62 -20.11
C GLU A 330 -29.18 1.66 -18.63
N GLY A 331 -28.30 2.08 -17.73
CA GLY A 331 -28.60 2.32 -16.31
C GLY A 331 -28.15 1.20 -15.38
N TRP A 332 -27.20 0.38 -15.81
CA TRP A 332 -26.52 -0.59 -14.95
C TRP A 332 -25.59 0.09 -13.92
N PRO A 333 -25.28 -0.57 -12.79
CA PRO A 333 -24.31 -0.06 -11.82
C PRO A 333 -22.89 0.06 -12.40
N VAL A 334 -22.28 1.23 -12.22
CA VAL A 334 -20.86 1.47 -12.53
C VAL A 334 -20.21 2.21 -11.37
N VAL A 335 -19.11 1.66 -10.86
CA VAL A 335 -18.31 2.25 -9.79
C VAL A 335 -16.97 2.67 -10.35
N ALA A 336 -16.60 3.93 -10.15
CA ALA A 336 -15.36 4.50 -10.67
C ALA A 336 -14.66 5.33 -9.58
N GLU A 337 -13.62 4.76 -8.97
CA GLU A 337 -12.80 5.40 -7.94
C GLU A 337 -11.45 5.89 -8.51
N GLY A 338 -10.87 6.94 -7.91
CA GLY A 338 -9.57 7.47 -8.30
C GLY A 338 -9.53 8.00 -9.75
N ILE A 339 -8.72 7.36 -10.58
CA ILE A 339 -8.50 7.71 -12.00
C ILE A 339 -9.62 7.18 -12.92
N ALA A 340 -10.39 6.20 -12.46
CA ALA A 340 -11.55 5.72 -13.21
C ALA A 340 -12.62 6.82 -13.40
N PHE A 341 -12.72 7.77 -12.47
CA PHE A 341 -13.66 8.89 -12.60
C PHE A 341 -13.30 9.81 -13.78
N PRO A 342 -12.05 10.32 -13.93
CA PRO A 342 -11.57 10.92 -15.18
C PRO A 342 -11.87 10.08 -16.44
N TRP A 343 -11.70 8.75 -16.40
CA TRP A 343 -12.03 7.87 -17.54
C TRP A 343 -13.53 7.81 -17.90
N LEU A 344 -14.43 8.14 -16.97
CA LEU A 344 -15.87 8.28 -17.24
C LEU A 344 -16.30 9.66 -17.76
N THR A 345 -15.42 10.66 -17.74
CA THR A 345 -15.71 12.00 -18.30
C THR A 345 -15.70 11.99 -19.83
N ARG A 346 -15.94 13.14 -20.49
CA ARG A 346 -15.81 13.26 -21.95
C ARG A 346 -14.35 13.16 -22.42
N GLU A 347 -13.42 13.72 -21.66
CA GLU A 347 -12.02 13.87 -22.05
C GLU A 347 -11.08 14.05 -20.85
N LEU A 348 -9.83 13.58 -20.99
CA LEU A 348 -8.72 13.90 -20.08
C LEU A 348 -7.56 14.45 -20.92
N ASP A 349 -7.14 15.68 -20.64
CA ASP A 349 -6.09 16.40 -21.39
C ASP A 349 -6.32 16.40 -22.92
N GLY A 350 -7.58 16.58 -23.34
CA GLY A 350 -8.01 16.56 -24.75
C GLY A 350 -8.09 15.18 -25.40
N ARG A 351 -7.76 14.11 -24.69
CA ARG A 351 -7.93 12.72 -25.14
C ARG A 351 -9.35 12.26 -24.83
N GLN A 352 -10.05 11.68 -25.81
CA GLN A 352 -11.42 11.22 -25.61
C GLN A 352 -11.49 10.06 -24.60
N MET A 353 -12.48 10.14 -23.71
CA MET A 353 -12.76 9.17 -22.63
C MET A 353 -14.17 8.57 -22.84
N CYS A 354 -14.75 7.85 -21.87
CA CYS A 354 -16.02 7.13 -22.10
C CYS A 354 -17.23 8.05 -22.40
N GLY A 355 -17.21 9.33 -21.98
CA GLY A 355 -18.33 10.25 -22.19
C GLY A 355 -19.62 9.85 -21.44
N VAL A 356 -19.48 9.21 -20.27
CA VAL A 356 -20.62 8.87 -19.39
C VAL A 356 -21.11 10.10 -18.61
N LEU A 357 -20.16 10.93 -18.18
CA LEU A 357 -20.41 12.14 -17.39
C LEU A 357 -20.08 13.36 -18.24
N ASP A 358 -20.98 14.36 -18.25
CA ASP A 358 -20.69 15.67 -18.85
C ASP A 358 -19.75 16.47 -17.95
N ALA A 359 -18.47 16.16 -18.10
CA ALA A 359 -17.34 16.79 -17.47
C ALA A 359 -16.12 16.63 -18.38
N ALA A 360 -15.07 17.39 -18.11
CA ALA A 360 -13.73 17.22 -18.66
C ALA A 360 -12.71 17.14 -17.52
N ALA A 361 -11.57 16.50 -17.75
CA ALA A 361 -10.47 16.40 -16.80
C ALA A 361 -9.17 16.97 -17.36
N THR A 362 -8.35 17.57 -16.50
CA THR A 362 -7.01 18.06 -16.86
C THR A 362 -5.98 17.70 -15.80
N THR A 363 -4.76 17.35 -16.20
CA THR A 363 -3.67 16.98 -15.28
C THR A 363 -2.98 18.24 -14.73
N ALA A 364 -3.20 18.55 -13.46
CA ALA A 364 -2.52 19.65 -12.77
C ALA A 364 -1.04 19.34 -12.48
N GLU A 365 -0.23 20.36 -12.21
CA GLU A 365 1.18 20.18 -11.80
C GLU A 365 1.30 19.48 -10.43
N GLN A 366 0.45 19.85 -9.48
CA GLN A 366 0.49 19.36 -8.10
C GLN A 366 -0.37 18.12 -7.90
N THR A 367 0.16 17.14 -7.17
CA THR A 367 -0.57 15.94 -6.75
C THR A 367 -1.41 16.23 -5.50
N VAL A 368 -2.73 16.06 -5.62
CA VAL A 368 -3.66 16.10 -4.49
C VAL A 368 -3.64 14.74 -3.80
N ALA A 369 -3.23 14.69 -2.53
CA ALA A 369 -3.12 13.48 -1.73
C ALA A 369 -3.96 13.52 -0.43
N GLY A 370 -4.02 12.37 0.26
CA GLY A 370 -4.46 12.25 1.65
C GLY A 370 -5.86 11.67 1.85
N TYR A 371 -6.14 11.25 3.10
CA TYR A 371 -7.44 10.70 3.51
C TYR A 371 -8.54 11.77 3.55
N ARG A 372 -9.80 11.35 3.38
CA ARG A 372 -11.00 12.18 3.65
C ARG A 372 -12.02 11.36 4.43
N GLU A 373 -12.55 11.94 5.52
CA GLU A 373 -13.78 11.45 6.14
C GLU A 373 -14.97 11.99 5.35
N ALA A 374 -15.44 11.17 4.41
CA ALA A 374 -16.51 11.51 3.50
C ALA A 374 -17.89 11.17 4.08
N THR A 375 -18.89 11.94 3.70
CA THR A 375 -20.32 11.67 3.94
C THR A 375 -21.03 11.57 2.58
N ALA A 376 -21.87 10.56 2.40
CA ALA A 376 -22.72 10.44 1.20
C ALA A 376 -23.90 11.44 1.31
N PRO A 377 -24.02 12.45 0.42
CA PRO A 377 -25.13 13.40 0.49
C PRO A 377 -26.45 12.80 -0.04
N SER A 378 -26.37 11.66 -0.74
CA SER A 378 -27.49 10.98 -1.39
C SER A 378 -27.28 9.47 -1.39
N THR A 379 -28.35 8.71 -1.60
CA THR A 379 -28.25 7.25 -1.78
C THR A 379 -27.72 6.92 -3.18
N SER A 380 -26.72 6.05 -3.23
CA SER A 380 -26.10 5.51 -4.44
C SER A 380 -25.88 4.00 -4.31
N VAL A 381 -25.31 3.35 -5.34
CA VAL A 381 -25.01 1.91 -5.31
C VAL A 381 -24.02 1.51 -4.23
N LEU A 382 -23.08 2.40 -3.84
CA LEU A 382 -22.13 2.13 -2.76
C LEU A 382 -22.73 2.37 -1.37
N ALA A 383 -23.46 3.47 -1.18
CA ALA A 383 -23.79 3.99 0.15
C ALA A 383 -25.19 4.62 0.22
N PRO A 384 -25.95 4.49 1.33
CA PRO A 384 -27.15 5.26 1.59
C PRO A 384 -26.80 6.71 1.97
N ALA A 385 -27.74 7.64 1.80
CA ALA A 385 -27.60 9.02 2.26
C ALA A 385 -27.25 9.09 3.76
N GLY A 386 -26.33 9.99 4.12
CA GLY A 386 -25.84 10.17 5.50
C GLY A 386 -24.75 9.18 5.94
N ALA A 387 -24.44 8.15 5.15
CA ALA A 387 -23.35 7.23 5.47
C ALA A 387 -21.98 7.95 5.50
N ARG A 388 -21.18 7.67 6.53
CA ARG A 388 -19.80 8.17 6.68
C ARG A 388 -18.79 7.07 6.39
N ILE A 389 -17.71 7.41 5.69
CA ILE A 389 -16.59 6.50 5.40
C ILE A 389 -15.27 7.25 5.27
N THR A 390 -14.17 6.62 5.69
CA THR A 390 -12.82 7.11 5.37
C THR A 390 -12.38 6.54 4.02
N GLY A 391 -12.01 7.40 3.09
CA GLY A 391 -11.33 7.03 1.85
C GLY A 391 -9.98 7.73 1.72
N TYR A 392 -9.18 7.32 0.73
CA TYR A 392 -7.92 7.97 0.36
C TYR A 392 -7.99 8.42 -1.11
N LYS A 393 -7.39 9.56 -1.44
CA LYS A 393 -7.25 10.01 -2.84
C LYS A 393 -5.83 10.46 -3.13
N GLN A 394 -5.32 10.09 -4.30
CA GLN A 394 -4.02 10.50 -4.82
C GLN A 394 -4.11 10.63 -6.33
N HIS A 395 -4.08 11.87 -6.83
CA HIS A 395 -4.28 12.18 -8.25
C HIS A 395 -3.71 13.57 -8.59
N ARG A 396 -3.41 13.79 -9.86
CA ARG A 396 -3.13 15.10 -10.46
C ARG A 396 -4.26 15.57 -11.38
N ALA A 397 -5.04 14.64 -11.94
CA ALA A 397 -6.24 14.96 -12.71
C ALA A 397 -7.24 15.78 -11.87
N ILE A 398 -7.76 16.87 -12.42
CA ILE A 398 -8.80 17.72 -11.84
C ILE A 398 -10.02 17.65 -12.76
N VAL A 399 -11.16 17.19 -12.24
CA VAL A 399 -12.41 17.08 -13.02
C VAL A 399 -13.24 18.35 -12.89
N THR A 400 -13.76 18.85 -14.01
CA THR A 400 -14.59 20.05 -14.11
C THR A 400 -15.90 19.73 -14.86
N PRO A 401 -17.09 19.95 -14.27
CA PRO A 401 -17.30 20.38 -12.89
C PRO A 401 -16.89 19.28 -11.88
N ARG A 402 -16.46 19.70 -10.68
CA ARG A 402 -15.92 18.80 -9.63
C ARG A 402 -16.93 17.75 -9.15
N ALA A 403 -18.22 18.08 -9.23
CA ALA A 403 -19.33 17.22 -8.89
C ALA A 403 -20.50 17.45 -9.86
N GLY A 404 -21.37 16.45 -9.99
CA GLY A 404 -22.64 16.58 -10.70
C GLY A 404 -23.70 17.31 -9.88
N SER A 405 -24.92 17.38 -10.40
CA SER A 405 -26.11 17.85 -9.65
C SER A 405 -26.36 17.08 -8.36
N THR A 406 -25.93 15.81 -8.33
CA THR A 406 -25.85 14.99 -7.12
C THR A 406 -24.39 14.59 -6.89
N PRO A 407 -23.72 15.10 -5.83
CA PRO A 407 -22.34 14.73 -5.54
C PRO A 407 -22.22 13.29 -5.03
N ALA A 408 -21.07 12.66 -5.27
CA ALA A 408 -20.75 11.37 -4.65
C ALA A 408 -20.45 11.51 -3.16
N TRP A 409 -19.67 12.53 -2.78
CA TRP A 409 -19.19 12.73 -1.42
C TRP A 409 -19.13 14.21 -1.03
N THR A 410 -19.30 14.48 0.27
CA THR A 410 -18.99 15.76 0.94
C THR A 410 -18.10 15.51 2.16
N TRP A 411 -17.38 16.53 2.63
CA TRP A 411 -16.58 16.46 3.87
C TRP A 411 -16.38 17.86 4.46
N SER A 412 -15.98 17.93 5.73
CA SER A 412 -15.74 19.19 6.43
C SER A 412 -14.67 20.03 5.74
N GLY A 413 -14.90 21.34 5.63
CA GLY A 413 -13.96 22.31 5.05
C GLY A 413 -13.67 22.15 3.56
N GLY A 414 -14.44 21.34 2.81
CA GLY A 414 -14.18 21.09 1.39
C GLY A 414 -15.44 21.11 0.52
N ASN A 415 -15.25 21.47 -0.76
CA ASN A 415 -16.32 21.43 -1.75
C ASN A 415 -16.72 19.97 -2.06
N PRO A 416 -18.01 19.70 -2.37
CA PRO A 416 -18.48 18.39 -2.81
C PRO A 416 -17.69 17.86 -4.03
N GLU A 417 -17.59 16.54 -4.15
CA GLU A 417 -16.79 15.88 -5.18
C GLU A 417 -17.45 14.62 -5.73
N GLY A 418 -17.25 14.37 -7.02
CA GLY A 418 -17.75 13.19 -7.72
C GLY A 418 -19.23 13.28 -8.11
N PHE A 419 -19.72 12.24 -8.77
CA PHE A 419 -21.03 12.20 -9.41
C PHE A 419 -21.80 10.95 -8.97
N VAL A 420 -23.08 11.14 -8.61
CA VAL A 420 -24.08 10.07 -8.64
C VAL A 420 -25.02 10.35 -9.81
N TRP A 421 -25.07 9.44 -10.79
CA TRP A 421 -25.91 9.59 -11.99
C TRP A 421 -26.49 8.23 -12.38
N ARG A 422 -27.82 8.09 -12.34
CA ARG A 422 -28.49 6.78 -12.44
C ARG A 422 -27.93 5.81 -11.39
N GLN A 423 -27.28 4.73 -11.81
CA GLN A 423 -26.56 3.78 -10.94
C GLN A 423 -25.02 3.92 -11.03
N VAL A 424 -24.52 4.98 -11.70
CA VAL A 424 -23.10 5.34 -11.69
C VAL A 424 -22.76 6.07 -10.40
N HIS A 425 -21.71 5.63 -9.71
CA HIS A 425 -21.04 6.34 -8.62
C HIS A 425 -19.58 6.56 -9.02
N ALA A 426 -19.16 7.81 -9.20
CA ALA A 426 -17.81 8.17 -9.63
C ALA A 426 -17.17 9.22 -8.71
N SER A 427 -15.93 9.00 -8.24
CA SER A 427 -15.19 9.97 -7.43
C SER A 427 -13.68 9.73 -7.51
N GLN A 428 -12.87 10.72 -7.10
CA GLN A 428 -11.42 10.54 -6.96
C GLN A 428 -11.06 9.88 -5.61
N LEU A 429 -12.03 9.73 -4.72
CA LEU A 429 -11.91 9.02 -3.45
C LEU A 429 -11.95 7.50 -3.67
N GLY A 430 -10.85 6.82 -3.33
CA GLY A 430 -10.76 5.37 -3.27
C GLY A 430 -11.15 4.82 -1.89
N LEU A 431 -11.84 3.68 -1.87
CA LEU A 431 -12.40 3.07 -0.67
C LEU A 431 -11.81 1.68 -0.43
N HIS A 432 -11.44 1.36 0.81
CA HIS A 432 -11.05 0.01 1.19
C HIS A 432 -12.28 -0.71 1.77
N TRP A 433 -12.93 -1.57 0.98
CA TRP A 433 -14.29 -2.05 1.31
C TRP A 433 -14.36 -2.93 2.57
N ALA A 434 -13.24 -3.49 3.06
CA ALA A 434 -13.16 -4.12 4.38
C ALA A 434 -13.52 -3.17 5.53
N ALA A 435 -13.45 -1.84 5.32
CA ALA A 435 -13.94 -0.83 6.24
C ALA A 435 -15.47 -0.86 6.40
N ALA A 436 -16.20 -1.11 5.30
CA ALA A 436 -17.66 -1.10 5.21
C ALA A 436 -18.17 -2.20 4.23
N PRO A 437 -18.19 -3.48 4.67
CA PRO A 437 -18.54 -4.62 3.82
C PRO A 437 -19.91 -4.55 3.12
N GLU A 438 -20.86 -3.80 3.70
CA GLU A 438 -22.19 -3.54 3.12
C GLU A 438 -22.14 -2.95 1.70
N ILE A 439 -21.04 -2.28 1.31
CA ILE A 439 -20.85 -1.76 -0.05
C ILE A 439 -20.96 -2.88 -1.10
N ALA A 440 -20.36 -4.05 -0.84
CA ALA A 440 -20.41 -5.19 -1.75
C ALA A 440 -21.84 -5.72 -1.90
N LYS A 441 -22.56 -5.89 -0.79
CA LYS A 441 -23.96 -6.36 -0.76
C LYS A 441 -24.88 -5.41 -1.53
N ARG A 442 -24.71 -4.10 -1.33
CA ARG A 442 -25.49 -3.07 -2.05
C ARG A 442 -25.24 -3.10 -3.54
N LEU A 443 -24.00 -3.32 -3.99
CA LEU A 443 -23.70 -3.43 -5.42
C LEU A 443 -24.25 -4.74 -6.02
N VAL A 444 -24.15 -5.87 -5.31
CA VAL A 444 -24.75 -7.15 -5.74
C VAL A 444 -26.28 -7.03 -5.85
N ALA A 445 -26.94 -6.42 -4.87
CA ALA A 445 -28.38 -6.16 -4.90
C ALA A 445 -28.79 -5.26 -6.08
N ALA A 446 -28.02 -4.20 -6.37
CA ALA A 446 -28.23 -3.34 -7.54
C ALA A 446 -28.02 -4.09 -8.87
N ALA A 447 -26.98 -4.93 -8.95
CA ALA A 447 -26.71 -5.78 -10.12
C ALA A 447 -27.86 -6.77 -10.37
N LEU A 448 -28.41 -7.39 -9.32
CA LEU A 448 -29.57 -8.29 -9.38
C LEU A 448 -30.86 -7.56 -9.78
N ALA A 449 -31.13 -6.37 -9.22
CA ALA A 449 -32.28 -5.54 -9.57
C ALA A 449 -32.26 -5.06 -11.03
N GLY A 450 -31.06 -4.88 -11.61
CA GLY A 450 -30.87 -4.56 -13.01
C GLY A 450 -31.02 -3.06 -13.35
N PRO A 451 -31.10 -2.72 -14.64
CA PRO A 451 -31.06 -1.34 -15.10
C PRO A 451 -32.33 -0.56 -14.71
N GLY A 452 -32.15 0.70 -14.32
CA GLY A 452 -33.25 1.65 -14.12
C GLY A 452 -34.00 1.58 -12.79
N GLN A 453 -33.80 0.53 -11.97
CA GLN A 453 -34.33 0.52 -10.59
C GLN A 453 -33.43 1.35 -9.67
N SER A 454 -33.90 2.52 -9.24
CA SER A 454 -33.20 3.35 -8.25
C SER A 454 -33.06 2.60 -6.91
N PRO A 455 -31.92 2.70 -6.17
CA PRO A 455 -31.67 1.96 -4.91
C PRO A 455 -32.53 2.37 -3.68
N GLY A 456 -33.82 2.62 -3.86
CA GLY A 456 -34.77 3.03 -2.81
C GLY A 456 -36.21 2.53 -2.98
N SER A 457 -36.48 1.62 -3.93
CA SER A 457 -37.83 1.07 -4.19
C SER A 457 -38.05 -0.38 -3.72
N SER A 458 -37.07 -0.98 -3.03
CA SER A 458 -37.25 -2.27 -2.34
C SER A 458 -38.17 -2.08 -1.13
N GLY A 459 -39.45 -2.47 -1.27
CA GLY A 459 -40.44 -2.33 -0.21
C GLY A 459 -40.10 -3.11 1.06
N SER A 460 -40.63 -2.65 2.20
CA SER A 460 -40.46 -3.31 3.50
C SER A 460 -40.88 -4.79 3.42
N PRO A 461 -40.10 -5.73 3.98
CA PRO A 461 -40.54 -7.12 4.07
C PRO A 461 -41.82 -7.19 4.91
N SER A 462 -42.85 -7.84 4.38
CA SER A 462 -44.08 -8.08 5.13
C SER A 462 -43.76 -8.99 6.32
N SER A 463 -44.07 -8.52 7.53
CA SER A 463 -43.76 -9.21 8.79
C SER A 463 -44.69 -10.41 9.01
N GLY A 464 -44.54 -11.45 8.20
CA GLY A 464 -45.28 -12.71 8.27
C GLY A 464 -44.82 -13.60 9.42
N HIS A 465 -44.94 -13.11 10.66
CA HIS A 465 -44.70 -13.90 11.87
C HIS A 465 -46.02 -14.22 12.57
N GLY A 466 -46.48 -15.45 12.37
CA GLY A 466 -47.52 -16.04 13.23
C GLY A 466 -47.00 -16.17 14.66
N ALA A 467 -47.82 -15.81 15.64
CA ALA A 467 -47.42 -15.84 17.04
C ALA A 467 -47.24 -17.29 17.54
N PRO A 468 -46.11 -17.64 18.18
CA PRO A 468 -45.97 -18.92 18.87
C PRO A 468 -46.85 -18.94 20.11
N GLY A 469 -47.68 -19.97 20.26
CA GLY A 469 -48.56 -20.11 21.41
C GLY A 469 -47.80 -20.52 22.68
N SER A 470 -47.95 -19.73 23.74
CA SER A 470 -47.57 -20.11 25.11
C SER A 470 -48.83 -20.28 25.96
N GLY A 471 -49.12 -21.52 26.36
CA GLY A 471 -50.27 -21.83 27.19
C GLY A 471 -49.91 -22.06 28.64
N HIS A 472 -50.44 -21.24 29.54
CA HIS A 472 -50.82 -21.61 30.92
C HIS A 472 -51.93 -20.66 31.41
N GLY A 473 -52.94 -21.18 32.12
CA GLY A 473 -54.02 -20.37 32.72
C GLY A 473 -53.61 -19.80 34.10
N ALA A 474 -54.48 -19.15 34.88
CA ALA A 474 -55.91 -18.82 34.78
C ALA A 474 -56.20 -17.71 35.84
N PRO A 475 -57.44 -17.44 36.32
CA PRO A 475 -58.77 -17.50 35.72
C PRO A 475 -59.36 -16.08 35.52
N GLY A 476 -60.66 -15.93 35.23
CA GLY A 476 -61.26 -14.65 34.83
C GLY A 476 -62.36 -14.07 35.74
N SER A 477 -62.51 -12.74 35.64
CA SER A 477 -63.68 -11.90 35.97
C SER A 477 -63.52 -10.59 35.18
N GLY A 478 -64.54 -9.83 34.78
CA GLY A 478 -65.99 -9.99 34.91
C GLY A 478 -66.63 -8.60 34.88
N HIS A 479 -67.44 -8.28 33.86
CA HIS A 479 -67.98 -6.92 33.56
C HIS A 479 -66.89 -5.89 33.16
N GLY A 480 -67.16 -4.79 32.45
CA GLY A 480 -68.36 -4.36 31.72
C GLY A 480 -68.14 -2.97 31.05
N ALA A 481 -68.75 -2.73 29.89
CA ALA A 481 -68.88 -1.37 29.28
C ALA A 481 -70.08 -0.60 29.91
N PRO A 482 -70.32 0.72 29.70
CA PRO A 482 -69.75 1.71 28.74
C PRO A 482 -69.14 2.95 29.47
N GLY A 483 -68.87 4.16 28.93
CA GLY A 483 -68.84 4.75 27.55
C GLY A 483 -69.38 6.21 27.49
N SER A 484 -69.19 6.90 26.35
CA SER A 484 -69.74 8.23 25.95
C SER A 484 -69.11 9.55 26.52
N GLY A 485 -69.32 10.67 25.80
CA GLY A 485 -68.98 12.07 26.18
C GLY A 485 -67.57 12.55 25.78
N HIS A 486 -67.28 13.06 24.56
CA HIS A 486 -67.73 14.31 23.91
C HIS A 486 -67.68 15.57 24.81
N GLY A 487 -66.84 16.56 24.46
CA GLY A 487 -66.82 17.88 25.11
C GLY A 487 -65.58 18.77 24.86
N ALA A 488 -65.50 19.41 23.69
CA ALA A 488 -64.71 20.63 23.46
C ALA A 488 -65.68 21.85 23.40
N PRO A 489 -65.26 23.13 23.30
CA PRO A 489 -63.91 23.70 23.14
C PRO A 489 -63.64 24.89 24.12
N GLY A 490 -62.62 25.73 23.85
CA GLY A 490 -62.49 27.04 24.50
C GLY A 490 -61.14 27.74 24.31
N SER A 491 -61.04 28.70 23.40
CA SER A 491 -59.85 29.53 23.17
C SER A 491 -59.90 30.86 23.92
N GLY A 492 -58.76 31.35 24.45
CA GLY A 492 -58.63 32.71 24.99
C GLY A 492 -57.19 33.21 25.00
N HIS A 493 -56.91 34.30 24.29
CA HIS A 493 -55.64 35.03 24.38
C HIS A 493 -55.69 36.05 25.52
N GLY A 494 -54.57 36.27 26.23
CA GLY A 494 -54.49 37.25 27.31
C GLY A 494 -53.07 37.50 27.84
N ALA A 495 -52.43 38.54 27.30
CA ALA A 495 -51.28 39.24 27.86
C ALA A 495 -51.58 40.76 27.71
N PRO A 496 -50.89 41.71 28.39
CA PRO A 496 -49.63 41.58 29.15
C PRO A 496 -49.68 42.21 30.57
N GLY A 497 -48.52 42.35 31.23
CA GLY A 497 -48.38 43.14 32.46
C GLY A 497 -46.92 43.28 32.90
N SER A 498 -46.53 44.44 33.42
CA SER A 498 -45.16 44.79 33.83
C SER A 498 -45.13 45.53 35.18
N GLY A 499 -44.01 45.51 35.90
CA GLY A 499 -43.78 46.48 36.99
C GLY A 499 -43.03 45.95 38.22
N GLN A 500 -41.83 46.51 38.43
CA GLN A 500 -40.90 46.30 39.54
C GLN A 500 -41.48 46.47 40.97
N GLY A 501 -40.87 45.78 41.94
CA GLY A 501 -40.98 46.06 43.38
C GLY A 501 -39.92 45.29 44.18
N MET A 502 -39.23 45.92 45.15
CA MET A 502 -38.04 45.37 45.81
C MET A 502 -38.26 45.01 47.29
N SER A 503 -37.73 43.87 47.74
CA SER A 503 -36.97 43.75 49.00
C SER A 503 -36.34 42.35 49.14
N GLY A 504 -35.18 42.27 49.82
CA GLY A 504 -34.51 41.02 50.21
C GLY A 504 -34.60 40.78 51.73
N PRO A 505 -33.77 39.92 52.36
CA PRO A 505 -32.50 39.38 51.85
C PRO A 505 -32.34 37.84 51.88
N GLY A 506 -31.32 37.35 51.15
CA GLY A 506 -30.81 35.97 51.23
C GLY A 506 -29.42 35.86 50.58
N MET A 507 -28.38 35.67 51.40
CA MET A 507 -26.96 35.54 51.00
C MET A 507 -26.62 34.08 50.67
N GLN A 508 -25.59 33.68 49.89
CA GLN A 508 -24.62 34.27 48.95
C GLN A 508 -24.13 33.07 48.08
N GLN A 509 -24.03 33.10 46.74
CA GLN A 509 -22.93 33.63 45.89
C GLN A 509 -21.50 33.12 46.19
N PRO A 510 -20.58 33.00 45.20
CA PRO A 510 -20.73 33.19 43.75
C PRO A 510 -20.17 32.01 42.87
N ALA A 511 -20.26 32.15 41.55
CA ALA A 511 -19.52 31.32 40.58
C ALA A 511 -18.06 31.80 40.41
N MET A 512 -17.17 30.96 39.84
CA MET A 512 -15.73 31.25 39.70
C MET A 512 -15.28 31.47 38.24
N GLN A 513 -14.12 32.12 38.12
CA GLN A 513 -13.51 32.63 36.88
C GLN A 513 -12.71 31.57 36.10
N PRO A 514 -12.34 31.82 34.82
CA PRO A 514 -11.43 30.94 34.07
C PRO A 514 -10.07 30.78 34.75
N GLN A 515 -9.48 29.59 34.63
CA GLN A 515 -8.19 29.25 35.26
C GLN A 515 -6.98 29.80 34.48
N PRO A 516 -5.89 30.19 35.18
CA PRO A 516 -4.61 30.49 34.55
C PRO A 516 -3.90 29.22 34.02
N PRO A 517 -2.90 29.35 33.12
CA PRO A 517 -2.19 28.19 32.57
C PRO A 517 -1.43 27.39 33.64
N VAL A 518 -1.44 26.06 33.50
CA VAL A 518 -0.71 25.15 34.38
C VAL A 518 0.81 25.32 34.18
N MET A 519 1.50 25.64 35.28
CA MET A 519 2.94 25.90 35.26
C MET A 519 3.73 24.57 35.30
N VAL A 520 4.42 24.26 34.20
CA VAL A 520 5.29 23.08 34.10
C VAL A 520 6.51 23.25 35.03
N PRO A 521 6.85 22.28 35.89
CA PRO A 521 8.06 22.35 36.70
C PRO A 521 9.30 22.24 35.80
N GLN A 522 10.20 23.22 35.89
CA GLN A 522 11.46 23.18 35.15
C GLN A 522 12.39 22.09 35.72
N PRO A 523 13.15 21.37 34.88
CA PRO A 523 14.22 20.50 35.35
C PRO A 523 15.34 21.34 35.99
N PRO A 524 16.04 20.82 37.01
CA PRO A 524 17.08 21.57 37.71
C PRO A 524 18.28 21.85 36.78
N VAL A 525 18.69 23.12 36.72
CA VAL A 525 19.86 23.56 35.95
C VAL A 525 21.13 23.05 36.63
N MET A 526 21.80 22.06 36.03
CA MET A 526 23.16 21.70 36.42
C MET A 526 24.13 22.83 36.05
N GLN A 527 24.73 23.45 37.06
CA GLN A 527 25.88 24.32 36.87
C GLN A 527 27.14 23.46 36.59
N PRO A 528 28.02 23.87 35.66
CA PRO A 528 29.27 23.17 35.44
C PRO A 528 30.24 23.38 36.61
N PRO A 529 30.85 22.31 37.18
CA PRO A 529 31.86 22.46 38.22
C PRO A 529 33.17 23.03 37.66
N ALA A 530 33.84 23.87 38.45
CA ALA A 530 35.10 24.48 38.05
C ALA A 530 36.32 23.57 38.25
N MET A 531 37.31 23.71 37.36
CA MET A 531 38.71 23.35 37.61
C MET A 531 39.25 24.28 38.72
N THR A 532 40.20 23.97 39.62
CA THR A 532 41.26 22.94 39.80
C THR A 532 41.84 23.13 41.25
N PRO A 533 42.99 22.57 41.72
CA PRO A 533 43.72 21.31 41.47
C PRO A 533 44.20 20.55 42.76
N ALA A 534 44.99 19.47 42.57
CA ALA A 534 46.08 18.96 43.44
C ALA A 534 45.81 18.06 44.68
N GLY A 535 46.83 17.26 45.06
CA GLY A 535 46.88 16.31 46.21
C GLY A 535 46.73 14.83 45.81
N MET A 536 47.76 14.06 45.41
CA MET A 536 48.90 13.45 46.15
C MET A 536 48.56 12.33 47.19
N ALA A 537 49.29 11.20 47.06
CA ALA A 537 49.37 10.00 47.93
C ALA A 537 48.11 9.11 48.08
N GLY A 538 48.21 7.78 48.27
CA GLY A 538 49.41 6.91 48.21
C GLY A 538 49.16 5.43 48.59
N ALA A 539 50.03 4.55 48.08
CA ALA A 539 50.43 3.17 48.48
C ALA A 539 49.51 2.20 49.31
N GLY A 540 49.53 0.91 48.96
CA GLY A 540 49.08 -0.22 49.82
C GLY A 540 48.46 -1.40 49.04
N MET A 541 49.20 -2.35 48.45
CA MET A 541 49.85 -3.56 49.03
C MET A 541 48.92 -4.65 49.64
N ALA A 542 48.78 -5.75 48.88
CA ALA A 542 48.83 -7.18 49.28
C ALA A 542 47.85 -7.78 50.33
N GLY A 543 47.50 -9.06 50.12
CA GLY A 543 46.87 -9.94 51.11
C GLY A 543 46.22 -11.18 50.49
N ALA A 544 46.67 -12.39 50.83
CA ALA A 544 46.11 -13.66 50.37
C ALA A 544 45.69 -14.55 51.55
N GLY A 545 44.79 -15.51 51.33
CA GLY A 545 44.35 -16.47 52.35
C GLY A 545 43.66 -17.71 51.77
N MET A 546 43.98 -18.89 52.31
CA MET A 546 43.39 -20.20 51.97
C MET A 546 42.56 -20.75 53.15
N ALA A 547 41.59 -21.64 52.85
CA ALA A 547 41.16 -22.82 53.65
C ALA A 547 39.73 -23.26 53.26
N THR A 548 39.22 -24.46 53.57
CA THR A 548 39.53 -25.84 53.11
C THR A 548 38.50 -26.80 53.75
N ALA A 549 38.28 -28.00 53.17
CA ALA A 549 37.64 -29.19 53.81
C ALA A 549 36.11 -29.15 54.13
N ASN A 550 35.34 -30.25 54.15
CA ASN A 550 35.47 -31.62 53.59
C ASN A 550 34.11 -32.40 53.74
N LEU A 551 34.05 -33.65 53.20
CA LEU A 551 33.15 -34.79 53.48
C LEU A 551 31.91 -35.04 52.58
N GLY A 552 31.77 -36.30 52.12
CA GLY A 552 30.58 -36.94 51.53
C GLY A 552 30.10 -38.12 52.39
N PRO A 553 29.29 -39.09 51.87
CA PRO A 553 29.92 -40.32 51.31
C PRO A 553 29.15 -41.19 50.25
N GLN A 554 29.93 -41.79 49.34
CA GLN A 554 29.92 -43.19 48.81
C GLN A 554 28.72 -43.91 48.10
N GLY A 555 29.08 -44.68 47.07
CA GLY A 555 28.32 -45.81 46.45
C GLY A 555 28.58 -45.96 44.93
N GLN A 556 29.64 -46.62 44.42
CA GLN A 556 29.87 -48.08 44.24
C GLN A 556 28.85 -48.81 43.32
N ARG A 557 29.22 -49.68 42.34
CA ARG A 557 30.53 -50.02 41.72
C ARG A 557 30.40 -50.84 40.40
N ASP A 558 31.52 -50.94 39.64
CA ASP A 558 32.04 -52.05 38.80
C ASP A 558 31.65 -52.25 37.30
N HIS A 559 32.50 -52.82 36.42
CA HIS A 559 33.99 -52.78 36.22
C HIS A 559 34.39 -53.46 34.87
N ARG A 560 35.65 -53.29 34.43
CA ARG A 560 36.44 -54.05 33.41
C ARG A 560 36.49 -53.59 31.93
N ASP A 561 37.59 -53.79 31.18
CA ASP A 561 39.06 -53.67 31.44
C ASP A 561 39.92 -53.90 30.16
N GLN A 562 41.25 -53.63 30.24
CA GLN A 562 42.32 -53.85 29.23
C GLN A 562 42.35 -52.83 28.05
N GLN A 563 43.43 -52.11 27.65
CA GLN A 563 44.91 -52.20 27.75
C GLN A 563 45.58 -53.20 26.76
N PHE A 564 46.79 -52.99 26.19
CA PHE A 564 47.93 -52.09 26.53
C PHE A 564 48.88 -51.78 25.33
N ALA A 565 49.64 -50.66 25.42
CA ALA A 565 51.05 -50.44 25.03
C ALA A 565 51.54 -50.38 23.55
N GLY A 566 52.52 -49.49 23.31
CA GLY A 566 53.36 -49.42 22.09
C GLY A 566 54.18 -48.12 21.97
N GLY A 567 55.51 -48.16 22.24
CA GLY A 567 56.39 -46.98 22.39
C GLY A 567 57.36 -46.65 21.23
N PRO A 568 58.23 -45.62 21.37
CA PRO A 568 58.78 -44.85 20.23
C PRO A 568 60.31 -44.99 19.96
N GLY A 569 60.81 -44.42 18.84
CA GLY A 569 62.26 -44.29 18.58
C GLY A 569 62.68 -43.44 17.35
N ASN A 570 63.80 -42.70 17.51
CA ASN A 570 64.53 -41.79 16.60
C ASN A 570 65.03 -42.40 15.26
N GLY A 571 65.56 -41.66 14.26
CA GLY A 571 65.79 -40.22 14.06
C GLY A 571 67.00 -39.89 13.13
N GLN A 572 67.41 -38.61 13.05
CA GLN A 572 68.58 -38.04 12.28
C GLN A 572 68.42 -37.93 10.73
N GLY A 573 69.05 -36.99 10.02
CA GLY A 573 69.85 -35.81 10.44
C GLY A 573 70.63 -35.11 9.29
N SER A 574 71.28 -33.95 9.59
CA SER A 574 72.13 -33.08 8.72
C SER A 574 71.40 -32.00 7.89
N GLY A 575 71.93 -30.77 7.68
CA GLY A 575 73.11 -30.10 8.27
C GLY A 575 73.33 -28.66 7.67
N PRO A 576 73.92 -27.66 8.39
CA PRO A 576 73.77 -26.22 8.02
C PRO A 576 75.06 -25.36 7.90
N GLY A 577 74.90 -24.09 7.49
CA GLY A 577 75.88 -22.98 7.57
C GLY A 577 75.77 -21.98 6.40
N ASN A 578 76.17 -20.69 6.48
CA ASN A 578 76.58 -19.83 7.60
C ASN A 578 76.45 -18.32 7.19
N GLY A 579 76.46 -17.37 8.13
CA GLY A 579 76.44 -15.90 7.85
C GLY A 579 77.86 -15.28 7.72
N PRO A 580 78.10 -13.97 8.01
CA PRO A 580 77.19 -12.84 8.32
C PRO A 580 77.59 -11.49 7.65
N THR A 581 76.96 -10.34 7.97
CA THR A 581 77.61 -9.02 8.30
C THR A 581 76.61 -7.87 8.61
N GLY A 582 77.04 -6.92 9.45
CA GLY A 582 76.49 -5.55 9.59
C GLY A 582 77.57 -4.49 9.22
N PRO A 583 77.50 -3.20 9.63
CA PRO A 583 76.80 -2.65 10.81
C PRO A 583 76.05 -1.31 10.56
N VAL A 584 75.70 -0.60 11.65
CA VAL A 584 75.05 0.74 11.69
C VAL A 584 76.05 1.82 12.14
N PRO A 585 75.89 3.09 11.74
CA PRO A 585 75.94 4.17 12.75
C PRO A 585 74.92 5.33 12.57
N MET A 586 74.51 5.91 13.71
CA MET A 586 73.97 7.27 13.89
C MET A 586 75.16 8.26 14.08
N PRO A 587 75.05 9.63 14.18
CA PRO A 587 73.90 10.44 14.65
C PRO A 587 73.76 11.88 14.05
N ALA A 588 73.05 12.75 14.78
CA ALA A 588 73.28 14.20 14.96
C ALA A 588 72.41 15.27 14.22
N SER A 589 72.04 16.27 15.02
CA SER A 589 71.04 17.33 14.88
C SER A 589 71.51 18.65 14.20
N SER A 590 70.55 19.59 14.10
CA SER A 590 70.69 21.08 14.14
C SER A 590 71.14 21.91 12.91
N VAL A 591 70.16 22.53 12.21
CA VAL A 591 69.80 23.99 12.20
C VAL A 591 70.98 25.00 12.07
N PRO A 592 71.02 25.94 11.07
CA PRO A 592 70.08 27.09 11.05
C PRO A 592 69.69 27.81 9.71
N MET A 593 68.61 28.60 9.81
CA MET A 593 68.29 29.93 9.19
C MET A 593 68.21 30.24 7.67
N GLN A 594 67.06 30.84 7.30
CA GLN A 594 66.82 32.07 6.50
C GLN A 594 67.31 32.19 5.03
N ALA A 595 66.66 32.95 4.13
CA ALA A 595 65.36 33.66 4.15
C ALA A 595 64.78 33.79 2.71
N GLY A 596 63.47 34.02 2.57
CA GLY A 596 62.79 34.18 1.27
C GLY A 596 61.31 34.56 1.37
N SER A 597 61.03 35.85 1.48
CA SER A 597 59.69 36.47 1.55
C SER A 597 59.83 37.93 1.10
N PRO A 598 58.78 38.65 0.61
CA PRO A 598 57.42 38.62 1.19
C PRO A 598 56.21 38.85 0.25
N ALA A 599 55.02 38.80 0.87
CA ALA A 599 53.79 39.54 0.48
C ALA A 599 53.04 39.07 -0.80
N MET A 600 51.74 39.35 -1.02
CA MET A 600 50.72 39.94 -0.14
C MET A 600 49.29 39.58 -0.61
N ARG A 601 48.35 39.56 0.36
CA ARG A 601 46.88 39.82 0.28
C ARG A 601 46.01 38.68 0.82
N GLN A 602 45.51 38.89 2.03
CA GLN A 602 44.25 38.31 2.49
C GLN A 602 43.08 39.14 1.95
N GLN A 603 41.94 38.51 1.68
CA GLN A 603 40.62 39.12 1.81
C GLN A 603 39.77 38.17 2.66
N GLY A 604 39.26 38.66 3.79
CA GLY A 604 38.41 37.87 4.68
C GLY A 604 36.93 37.93 4.26
N PRO A 605 36.09 36.98 4.73
CA PRO A 605 34.64 37.11 4.59
C PRO A 605 34.15 38.32 5.40
N GLY A 606 33.27 39.13 4.80
CA GLY A 606 32.63 40.26 5.49
C GLY A 606 31.60 39.81 6.54
N PRO A 607 31.26 40.69 7.50
CA PRO A 607 30.29 40.35 8.55
C PRO A 607 28.87 40.25 8.00
N VAL A 608 28.16 39.18 8.36
CA VAL A 608 26.71 39.08 8.16
C VAL A 608 26.03 39.90 9.25
N THR A 609 25.38 40.99 8.88
CA THR A 609 24.64 41.84 9.83
C THR A 609 23.35 41.15 10.29
N GLN A 610 23.17 41.08 11.61
CA GLN A 610 21.88 40.76 12.21
C GLN A 610 20.93 41.95 12.01
N HIS A 611 19.70 41.69 11.55
CA HIS A 611 18.61 42.66 11.59
C HIS A 611 17.47 42.14 12.47
N SER A 612 17.38 42.70 13.68
CA SER A 612 16.24 42.51 14.59
C SER A 612 14.99 43.22 14.06
N PRO A 613 13.80 42.61 14.13
CA PRO A 613 12.56 43.27 13.73
C PRO A 613 11.86 44.00 14.91
N GLY A 614 11.42 45.24 14.65
CA GLY A 614 10.41 45.95 15.44
C GLY A 614 10.71 47.45 15.68
N PRO A 615 9.77 48.23 16.25
CA PRO A 615 8.34 47.92 16.46
C PRO A 615 7.36 49.09 16.12
N ILE A 616 6.04 48.82 16.16
CA ILE A 616 4.88 49.78 16.11
C ILE A 616 4.80 50.69 14.84
N MET A 617 3.69 51.35 14.43
CA MET A 617 2.38 51.71 15.02
C MET A 617 1.16 51.40 14.11
N HIS A 618 -0.01 51.39 14.75
CA HIS A 618 -1.40 51.27 14.27
C HIS A 618 -1.85 52.01 12.98
N GLY A 619 -2.85 51.41 12.32
CA GLY A 619 -3.91 52.08 11.56
C GLY A 619 -5.21 51.26 11.63
N ALA A 620 -6.35 51.87 12.02
CA ALA A 620 -7.61 51.16 12.32
C ALA A 620 -8.76 51.50 11.35
N PRO A 621 -9.73 50.59 11.11
CA PRO A 621 -10.83 50.78 10.13
C PRO A 621 -12.17 51.21 10.77
N MET A 622 -13.09 51.77 9.97
CA MET A 622 -14.55 51.77 10.21
C MET A 622 -15.36 51.93 8.89
N PRO A 623 -16.54 51.28 8.74
CA PRO A 623 -17.51 51.44 7.62
C PRO A 623 -18.67 52.41 7.99
N PRO A 624 -19.70 52.63 7.13
CA PRO A 624 -20.96 51.86 7.28
C PRO A 624 -21.87 51.72 6.02
N ASN A 625 -23.01 51.01 6.17
CA ASN A 625 -24.26 51.02 5.37
C ASN A 625 -24.26 50.40 3.94
N GLY A 626 -25.37 49.81 3.43
CA GLY A 626 -26.63 49.40 4.10
C GLY A 626 -27.85 49.15 3.16
N MET A 627 -28.73 48.21 3.57
CA MET A 627 -30.15 48.01 3.12
C MET A 627 -30.49 47.41 1.73
N SER A 628 -31.75 46.97 1.61
CA SER A 628 -32.51 46.42 0.46
C SER A 628 -34.00 46.81 0.68
N PRO A 629 -35.04 46.46 -0.15
CA PRO A 629 -35.09 45.74 -1.43
C PRO A 629 -36.03 46.43 -2.49
N ASN A 630 -36.64 45.63 -3.40
CA ASN A 630 -37.76 45.90 -4.35
C ASN A 630 -37.45 46.43 -5.78
N GLY A 631 -38.08 45.79 -6.79
CA GLY A 631 -38.11 46.25 -8.20
C GLY A 631 -38.48 45.17 -9.24
N MET A 632 -39.71 45.18 -9.77
CA MET A 632 -40.25 44.39 -10.89
C MET A 632 -41.31 45.25 -11.62
N PRO A 633 -41.79 44.95 -12.85
CA PRO A 633 -41.37 44.00 -13.91
C PRO A 633 -40.94 44.86 -15.17
N PRO A 634 -41.30 44.67 -16.47
CA PRO A 634 -41.82 43.52 -17.25
C PRO A 634 -41.18 43.28 -18.66
N ASN A 635 -41.60 42.18 -19.29
CA ASN A 635 -41.81 41.86 -20.73
C ASN A 635 -41.07 42.60 -21.88
N GLY A 636 -40.46 41.81 -22.78
CA GLY A 636 -40.15 42.20 -24.18
C GLY A 636 -39.56 41.07 -25.04
N MET A 637 -40.31 40.57 -26.03
CA MET A 637 -39.90 39.55 -27.03
C MET A 637 -40.83 39.67 -28.26
N PRO A 638 -40.54 39.10 -29.46
CA PRO A 638 -39.29 38.53 -29.99
C PRO A 638 -38.78 39.47 -31.13
N PRO A 639 -38.70 39.17 -32.46
CA PRO A 639 -38.32 37.97 -33.21
C PRO A 639 -37.32 38.18 -34.40
N GLY A 640 -36.62 37.10 -34.78
CA GLY A 640 -36.32 36.78 -36.19
C GLY A 640 -34.91 37.05 -36.74
N GLY A 641 -34.35 36.06 -37.48
CA GLY A 641 -33.15 36.24 -38.30
C GLY A 641 -32.27 34.97 -38.48
N ILE A 642 -32.56 34.13 -39.48
CA ILE A 642 -31.68 33.06 -39.98
C ILE A 642 -31.55 33.24 -41.50
N PRO A 643 -30.33 33.24 -42.08
CA PRO A 643 -30.10 32.31 -43.20
C PRO A 643 -28.64 31.78 -43.38
N MET A 644 -28.54 30.47 -43.58
CA MET A 644 -27.78 29.75 -44.64
C MET A 644 -26.25 29.91 -44.84
N MET A 645 -25.57 28.76 -44.90
CA MET A 645 -24.37 28.51 -45.75
C MET A 645 -24.79 28.29 -47.22
N PRO A 646 -23.95 28.55 -48.24
CA PRO A 646 -23.09 27.49 -48.83
C PRO A 646 -21.77 28.07 -49.46
N PRO A 647 -21.05 27.39 -50.38
CA PRO A 647 -20.25 26.17 -50.21
C PRO A 647 -18.76 26.35 -50.63
N MET A 648 -17.92 25.31 -50.45
CA MET A 648 -16.57 25.26 -51.06
C MET A 648 -16.58 24.67 -52.48
N PRO A 649 -15.59 25.06 -53.31
CA PRO A 649 -14.84 24.09 -54.11
C PRO A 649 -13.31 24.29 -54.01
N SER A 650 -12.55 23.27 -54.43
CA SER A 650 -11.06 23.24 -54.44
C SER A 650 -10.51 23.37 -55.89
N PRO A 651 -9.21 23.09 -56.18
CA PRO A 651 -8.13 24.09 -56.15
C PRO A 651 -7.47 24.35 -57.53
N GLY A 652 -6.61 25.37 -57.64
CA GLY A 652 -5.90 25.73 -58.89
C GLY A 652 -4.48 26.30 -58.68
N SER A 653 -3.60 26.06 -59.66
CA SER A 653 -2.15 26.32 -59.68
C SER A 653 -1.72 27.79 -59.92
N GLY A 654 -0.45 28.12 -59.62
CA GLY A 654 0.22 29.43 -59.85
C GLY A 654 0.65 29.68 -61.32
N PRO A 655 1.81 30.36 -61.63
CA PRO A 655 2.95 30.79 -60.79
C PRO A 655 3.45 32.26 -61.01
N GLY A 656 4.59 32.66 -60.42
CA GLY A 656 5.29 33.94 -60.70
C GLY A 656 6.71 34.07 -60.09
N MET A 657 7.64 34.73 -60.80
CA MET A 657 9.11 34.91 -60.57
C MET A 657 9.62 36.09 -61.43
N PRO A 658 10.89 36.59 -61.38
CA PRO A 658 11.98 36.54 -60.37
C PRO A 658 12.48 37.97 -59.92
N GLY A 659 13.30 38.16 -58.86
CA GLY A 659 14.79 38.23 -58.87
C GLY A 659 15.35 39.69 -58.96
N PRO A 660 16.67 40.00 -58.81
CA PRO A 660 17.82 39.22 -58.28
C PRO A 660 18.72 39.99 -57.24
N GLY A 661 19.79 39.38 -56.72
CA GLY A 661 20.89 40.07 -55.99
C GLY A 661 21.91 39.16 -55.26
N MET A 662 23.23 39.39 -55.44
CA MET A 662 24.39 38.61 -54.89
C MET A 662 25.70 39.44 -55.10
N PRO A 663 26.82 39.26 -54.35
CA PRO A 663 27.70 38.06 -54.39
C PRO A 663 28.39 37.64 -53.05
N GLY A 664 29.24 36.58 -53.11
CA GLY A 664 29.98 35.91 -52.00
C GLY A 664 31.39 36.48 -51.69
N PRO A 665 32.43 35.67 -51.32
CA PRO A 665 32.68 34.23 -51.54
C PRO A 665 32.63 33.38 -50.21
N GLU A 666 33.35 32.28 -49.87
CA GLU A 666 34.48 31.50 -50.43
C GLU A 666 34.54 30.02 -49.89
N ILE A 667 35.45 29.18 -50.43
CA ILE A 667 35.67 27.70 -50.21
C ILE A 667 37.14 27.33 -50.63
N PRO A 668 37.76 26.11 -50.44
CA PRO A 668 37.21 24.74 -50.28
C PRO A 668 38.03 23.77 -49.34
N LEU A 669 38.10 22.46 -49.70
CA LEU A 669 38.92 21.30 -49.21
C LEU A 669 38.27 20.35 -48.18
N MET A 670 38.31 19.00 -48.28
CA MET A 670 38.45 18.00 -49.38
C MET A 670 38.30 16.56 -48.74
N PRO A 671 38.43 15.41 -49.46
CA PRO A 671 37.76 14.91 -50.68
C PRO A 671 37.04 13.54 -50.46
N GLY A 672 36.31 13.05 -51.48
CA GLY A 672 35.97 11.62 -51.65
C GLY A 672 36.64 11.03 -52.91
N PRO A 673 36.55 9.71 -53.21
CA PRO A 673 35.96 9.33 -54.51
C PRO A 673 35.36 7.88 -54.68
N ARG A 674 34.28 7.78 -55.50
CA ARG A 674 33.99 6.70 -56.51
C ARG A 674 33.70 5.25 -55.99
N SER A 675 33.03 4.33 -56.71
CA SER A 675 32.12 4.33 -57.89
C SER A 675 31.42 2.95 -58.07
N GLY A 676 30.23 2.87 -58.71
CA GLY A 676 29.63 1.61 -59.25
C GLY A 676 29.91 1.45 -60.76
N PRO A 677 29.09 0.74 -61.59
CA PRO A 677 27.95 -0.18 -61.35
C PRO A 677 28.06 -1.52 -62.18
N GLY A 678 27.01 -2.36 -62.32
CA GLY A 678 27.00 -3.44 -63.35
C GLY A 678 25.88 -4.52 -63.29
N MET A 679 25.55 -5.15 -64.43
CA MET A 679 24.41 -6.07 -64.65
C MET A 679 24.76 -7.58 -64.78
N GLN A 680 23.81 -8.43 -64.37
CA GLN A 680 23.35 -9.72 -64.97
C GLN A 680 24.28 -10.94 -65.20
N ALA A 681 23.63 -12.09 -65.45
CA ALA A 681 24.08 -13.49 -65.44
C ALA A 681 24.68 -13.94 -66.83
N PRO A 682 25.08 -15.23 -67.11
CA PRO A 682 24.71 -16.51 -66.47
C PRO A 682 25.82 -17.59 -66.28
N GLY A 683 25.48 -18.72 -65.64
CA GLY A 683 26.31 -19.94 -65.61
C GLY A 683 25.83 -21.05 -64.64
N MET A 684 25.61 -22.26 -65.15
CA MET A 684 25.29 -23.55 -64.46
C MET A 684 26.15 -24.65 -65.15
N PRO A 685 26.41 -25.86 -64.60
CA PRO A 685 25.46 -26.67 -63.80
C PRO A 685 26.01 -27.59 -62.66
N GLY A 686 25.08 -28.17 -61.90
CA GLY A 686 25.21 -29.48 -61.20
C GLY A 686 25.63 -29.45 -59.72
N SER A 687 25.21 -30.40 -58.87
CA SER A 687 24.21 -31.48 -59.02
C SER A 687 23.80 -32.09 -57.65
N GLY A 688 22.60 -32.70 -57.54
CA GLY A 688 22.08 -33.38 -56.33
C GLY A 688 21.42 -32.43 -55.31
N ALA A 689 20.10 -32.28 -55.18
CA ALA A 689 18.98 -33.24 -55.03
C ALA A 689 18.95 -33.97 -53.66
N GLY A 690 17.84 -34.00 -52.91
CA GLY A 690 16.58 -33.27 -53.08
C GLY A 690 15.44 -33.73 -52.15
N LEU A 691 14.46 -32.82 -51.95
CA LEU A 691 12.99 -32.97 -51.82
C LEU A 691 12.36 -34.25 -51.16
N GLY A 692 11.23 -34.16 -50.45
CA GLY A 692 10.31 -33.01 -50.32
C GLY A 692 9.12 -33.22 -49.35
N MET A 693 8.11 -32.35 -49.47
CA MET A 693 7.08 -32.05 -48.45
C MET A 693 5.77 -32.88 -48.52
N GLN A 694 4.92 -32.70 -47.47
CA GLN A 694 3.43 -32.80 -47.44
C GLN A 694 2.81 -34.20 -47.64
N SER A 695 2.01 -34.73 -46.70
CA SER A 695 0.66 -34.22 -46.35
C SER A 695 0.08 -34.96 -45.11
N GLY A 696 -1.08 -34.53 -44.59
CA GLY A 696 -1.85 -35.24 -43.53
C GLY A 696 -2.96 -36.15 -44.12
N PRO A 697 -3.98 -36.60 -43.34
CA PRO A 697 -4.34 -36.22 -41.96
C PRO A 697 -4.73 -37.43 -41.03
N GLY A 698 -5.23 -37.13 -39.82
CA GLY A 698 -6.44 -37.81 -39.30
C GLY A 698 -6.34 -39.02 -38.33
N MET A 699 -6.40 -38.72 -37.03
CA MET A 699 -7.15 -39.43 -35.96
C MET A 699 -6.90 -40.91 -35.52
N GLN A 700 -6.99 -41.07 -34.18
CA GLN A 700 -7.55 -42.20 -33.39
C GLN A 700 -6.75 -43.49 -33.12
N SER A 701 -6.08 -43.47 -31.95
CA SER A 701 -6.24 -44.40 -30.80
C SER A 701 -5.91 -45.90 -30.90
N GLY A 702 -5.02 -46.36 -30.01
CA GLY A 702 -4.89 -47.77 -29.58
C GLY A 702 -3.69 -48.01 -28.64
N PRO A 703 -3.89 -48.25 -27.32
CA PRO A 703 -2.79 -48.53 -26.37
C PRO A 703 -2.51 -50.03 -26.18
N GLY A 704 -1.25 -50.37 -25.86
CA GLY A 704 -0.79 -51.72 -25.47
C GLY A 704 -0.46 -51.83 -23.97
N PRO A 705 -0.41 -53.05 -23.37
CA PRO A 705 -0.84 -53.23 -21.98
C PRO A 705 0.25 -53.51 -20.93
N GLY A 706 -0.10 -53.25 -19.67
CA GLY A 706 0.50 -53.82 -18.46
C GLY A 706 -0.55 -54.56 -17.61
N MET A 707 -0.14 -55.45 -16.70
CA MET A 707 -1.00 -56.45 -16.04
C MET A 707 -0.43 -56.89 -14.68
N PRO A 708 -1.18 -57.60 -13.81
CA PRO A 708 -2.36 -57.22 -13.02
C PRO A 708 -2.03 -57.13 -11.50
N PRO A 709 -3.00 -57.00 -10.56
CA PRO A 709 -3.63 -58.18 -9.93
C PRO A 709 -5.14 -57.93 -9.58
N PRO A 710 -5.83 -58.66 -8.65
CA PRO A 710 -6.41 -59.95 -9.00
C PRO A 710 -7.92 -60.13 -8.67
N ASN A 711 -8.61 -60.83 -9.58
CA ASN A 711 -9.67 -61.84 -9.35
C ASN A 711 -10.73 -61.65 -8.23
N GLN A 712 -11.98 -61.37 -8.62
CA GLN A 712 -13.19 -61.78 -7.88
C GLN A 712 -14.33 -62.20 -8.82
N GLY A 713 -15.17 -63.13 -8.35
CA GLY A 713 -16.43 -63.56 -8.95
C GLY A 713 -16.92 -64.88 -8.34
N PRO A 714 -18.17 -65.34 -8.60
CA PRO A 714 -19.14 -64.79 -9.56
C PRO A 714 -20.58 -64.56 -8.99
N ALA A 715 -21.52 -64.28 -9.91
CA ALA A 715 -22.99 -64.47 -9.83
C ALA A 715 -23.91 -63.21 -9.70
N LYS A 716 -25.15 -63.42 -10.17
CA LYS A 716 -26.25 -62.49 -10.51
C LYS A 716 -27.57 -63.29 -10.34
N PRO A 717 -28.78 -62.69 -10.44
CA PRO A 717 -29.34 -61.47 -9.84
C PRO A 717 -30.72 -61.87 -9.21
N PRO A 718 -31.86 -61.14 -9.40
CA PRO A 718 -32.20 -59.73 -9.16
C PRO A 718 -33.23 -59.58 -8.00
N ASN A 719 -33.68 -58.35 -7.67
CA ASN A 719 -35.07 -57.87 -7.88
C ASN A 719 -35.45 -56.64 -7.00
N GLN A 720 -36.52 -55.96 -7.41
CA GLN A 720 -37.26 -54.81 -6.86
C GLN A 720 -37.24 -54.55 -5.33
N GLY A 721 -36.99 -53.28 -4.98
CA GLY A 721 -38.06 -52.38 -4.48
C GLY A 721 -38.13 -52.08 -2.98
N GLN A 722 -38.52 -50.82 -2.65
CA GLN A 722 -38.89 -50.31 -1.31
C GLN A 722 -37.72 -50.29 -0.29
N SER A 723 -37.70 -49.50 0.79
CA SER A 723 -38.36 -48.23 1.19
C SER A 723 -37.59 -47.71 2.44
N ALA A 724 -38.04 -46.61 3.05
CA ALA A 724 -37.67 -46.16 4.41
C ALA A 724 -36.17 -45.89 4.70
N ASN A 725 -35.81 -44.60 4.62
CA ASN A 725 -34.76 -44.02 5.45
C ASN A 725 -35.19 -44.03 6.94
N PRO A 726 -34.29 -44.34 7.89
CA PRO A 726 -34.37 -43.81 9.24
C PRO A 726 -33.13 -42.99 9.61
N GLU A 727 -33.37 -41.89 10.33
CA GLU A 727 -32.34 -40.95 10.77
C GLU A 727 -31.65 -41.38 12.09
N ASN A 728 -30.71 -40.52 12.52
CA ASN A 728 -30.27 -40.28 13.90
C ASN A 728 -29.27 -41.26 14.58
N ARG A 729 -28.01 -40.78 14.59
CA ARG A 729 -27.19 -40.48 15.81
C ARG A 729 -26.65 -41.66 16.66
N PRO A 730 -25.64 -41.41 17.51
CA PRO A 730 -24.34 -40.79 17.21
C PRO A 730 -23.20 -41.59 17.88
N THR A 731 -22.01 -40.99 18.09
CA THR A 731 -20.86 -41.50 18.92
C THR A 731 -20.17 -42.78 18.43
N ALA A 732 -18.87 -43.01 18.62
CA ALA A 732 -17.72 -42.12 18.93
C ALA A 732 -16.41 -42.86 18.53
N ASP A 733 -15.24 -42.29 18.91
CA ASP A 733 -13.92 -42.94 19.04
C ASP A 733 -13.15 -43.31 17.72
N ILE A 734 -12.03 -42.64 17.38
CA ILE A 734 -10.62 -42.91 17.79
C ILE A 734 -10.05 -44.22 17.15
N PRO A 735 -8.82 -44.27 16.55
CA PRO A 735 -7.86 -43.21 16.20
C PRO A 735 -7.15 -43.30 14.80
N ILE A 736 -6.45 -42.21 14.45
CA ILE A 736 -5.06 -42.07 13.93
C ILE A 736 -4.34 -43.25 13.19
N HIS A 737 -3.68 -42.88 12.08
CA HIS A 737 -2.58 -43.54 11.33
C HIS A 737 -2.85 -44.85 10.53
N SER A 738 -2.83 -44.70 9.20
CA SER A 738 -1.58 -44.91 8.45
C SER A 738 -1.43 -43.81 7.40
#